data_AF-A0A673L5Z5-F1
#
_entry.id   AF-A0A673L5Z5-F1
#
_cell.length_a   1.000
_cell.length_b   1.000
_cell.length_c   1.000
_cell.angle_alpha   90.00
_cell.angle_beta   90.00
_cell.angle_gamma   90.00
#
_symmetry.space_group_name_H-M   'P 1'
#
loop_
_entity.id
_entity.type
_entity.pdbx_description
1 polymer ?
#
loop_
_entity_poly.entity_id
_entity_poly.type
_entity_poly.pdbx_seq_one_letter_code
_entity_poly.pdbx_strand_id
1 'polypeptide(L)'
;MQVLWHFRKDLRCARVIDSDLDTKELSKQVLDLFLLPNEQHAEQDWRTVLLLLDTKEKINDLPIKKVLWEDLIEEIHKRGINMKTPAVIILNCDGKLKMELLPDEKQRFAQKRQEIEKKYKKMSDKFHAFNIMQGGFQKEDAKNLITDEMRKHVENHIKSSSTRLLGFLALINSYVPGSRLMKPLCKEFIEQDRWTDEEKPSLEMKPFKDLMVIFSEGEQKANCIRLAHPLIADACLNMLTEYNLTRSDIAHDFLKNMVKGKESNYDKICKSLLFTRPKGLTEKDMFSRLILDIIKENKTKKCICLLELASKLFSTDPFYPQTLARLYYIKVQGENKYKKAEKWAKEAIDRDRTNSHIRDTLGQVHKNHLSRIWCKIRKEWWKVIKPCTDIDTRLAMAKSAIDAFDDEEKAAKDELANPTAKYNNRGRFGFLQVCKEIYDLIGPENPLKQKHLDFINGLRGSVEDKYDFFEWYLAFSKLSFKEEDPDYFHRDVEDCYKRYFTQDTQNEEKTLNEKKKESFGGLLHFLKSDINVCKQNLSASEKPRSDNEDQIVLYILANTILSLSGEPCEKTEKLQARLRKLWFSKEQGRSPEFYLLIFLLFWPDEAQKAKANPPDLENCVEYMSQSYEREYGEHLRGRYLVPLFFLGTEGGLQRLVHALKPHKKGLRRLVHSKLHQTDLELLTERDESVEVKCPQRINGKVKNQRVFAVRDGQQIPVSAHDRASVCKQGQVSFYLGFNIRGPVAYNIRYHKNCE
;
A
#
# COMPACT_ATOMS: atom_id res chain seq x y z
N MET A 1 -13.32 -18.22 16.37
CA MET A 1 -14.06 -19.45 16.76
C MET A 1 -15.10 -19.23 17.86
N GLN A 2 -14.80 -18.60 18.99
CA GLN A 2 -15.81 -18.36 20.04
C GLN A 2 -17.03 -17.53 19.57
N VAL A 3 -16.81 -16.55 18.71
CA VAL A 3 -17.90 -15.74 18.12
C VAL A 3 -18.84 -16.60 17.27
N LEU A 4 -18.29 -17.44 16.37
CA LEU A 4 -19.09 -18.40 15.60
C LEU A 4 -19.89 -19.32 16.52
N TRP A 5 -19.25 -19.84 17.58
CA TRP A 5 -19.94 -20.71 18.53
C TRP A 5 -21.07 -19.97 19.25
N HIS A 6 -20.87 -18.72 19.67
CA HIS A 6 -21.90 -17.92 20.34
C HIS A 6 -23.15 -17.74 19.48
N PHE A 7 -22.97 -17.38 18.20
CA PHE A 7 -24.07 -17.09 17.28
C PHE A 7 -24.63 -18.29 16.52
N ARG A 8 -24.11 -19.51 16.74
CA ARG A 8 -24.52 -20.73 16.00
C ARG A 8 -26.01 -21.05 16.07
N LYS A 9 -26.71 -20.56 17.10
CA LYS A 9 -28.16 -20.76 17.27
C LYS A 9 -28.98 -19.81 16.40
N ASP A 10 -28.43 -18.65 16.09
CA ASP A 10 -29.13 -17.54 15.43
C ASP A 10 -28.72 -17.41 13.96
N LEU A 11 -27.46 -17.74 13.65
CA LEU A 11 -26.83 -17.59 12.33
C LEU A 11 -26.24 -18.92 11.86
N ARG A 12 -26.12 -19.07 10.53
CA ARG A 12 -25.36 -20.18 9.93
C ARG A 12 -23.88 -19.85 9.98
N CYS A 13 -23.11 -20.52 10.82
CA CYS A 13 -21.71 -20.17 11.03
C CYS A 13 -20.78 -21.04 10.18
N ALA A 14 -19.88 -20.39 9.43
CA ALA A 14 -18.86 -21.05 8.62
C ALA A 14 -17.49 -20.42 8.85
N ARG A 15 -16.41 -21.20 8.64
CA ARG A 15 -15.03 -20.73 8.65
C ARG A 15 -14.37 -21.12 7.35
N VAL A 16 -13.63 -20.20 6.75
CA VAL A 16 -12.79 -20.52 5.59
C VAL A 16 -11.52 -21.24 6.07
N ILE A 17 -11.25 -22.41 5.49
CA ILE A 17 -10.14 -23.30 5.90
C ILE A 17 -8.96 -23.22 4.91
N ASP A 18 -9.22 -22.87 3.66
CA ASP A 18 -8.25 -22.99 2.58
C ASP A 18 -7.25 -21.82 2.53
N SER A 19 -6.04 -22.09 2.03
CA SER A 19 -4.99 -21.08 1.83
C SER A 19 -4.79 -20.65 0.38
N ASP A 20 -5.40 -21.37 -0.56
CA ASP A 20 -5.46 -21.02 -1.98
C ASP A 20 -6.92 -20.65 -2.34
N LEU A 21 -7.44 -19.59 -1.72
CA LEU A 21 -8.84 -19.18 -1.89
C LEU A 21 -9.19 -18.83 -3.34
N ASP A 22 -10.06 -19.63 -3.96
CA ASP A 22 -10.92 -19.19 -5.06
C ASP A 22 -12.14 -18.47 -4.48
N THR A 23 -12.12 -17.13 -4.55
CA THR A 23 -13.18 -16.29 -3.99
C THR A 23 -14.52 -16.42 -4.72
N LYS A 24 -14.51 -16.81 -6.01
CA LYS A 24 -15.73 -17.04 -6.78
C LYS A 24 -16.40 -18.32 -6.34
N GLU A 25 -15.63 -19.39 -6.17
CA GLU A 25 -16.15 -20.65 -5.68
C GLU A 25 -16.61 -20.54 -4.22
N LEU A 26 -15.84 -19.87 -3.37
CA LEU A 26 -16.25 -19.58 -2.00
C LEU A 26 -17.58 -18.80 -1.96
N SER A 27 -17.77 -17.81 -2.84
CA SER A 27 -19.01 -17.03 -2.91
C SER A 27 -20.22 -17.91 -3.21
N LYS A 28 -20.08 -18.88 -4.12
CA LYS A 28 -21.14 -19.86 -4.40
C LYS A 28 -21.47 -20.69 -3.17
N GLN A 29 -20.46 -21.28 -2.53
CA GLN A 29 -20.65 -22.14 -1.35
C GLN A 29 -21.31 -21.39 -0.18
N VAL A 30 -20.91 -20.15 0.05
CA VAL A 30 -21.50 -19.30 1.11
C VAL A 30 -22.96 -18.99 0.82
N LEU A 31 -23.32 -18.72 -0.44
CA LEU A 31 -24.71 -18.48 -0.82
C LEU A 31 -25.55 -19.76 -0.85
N ASP A 32 -24.96 -20.90 -1.21
CA ASP A 32 -25.61 -22.20 -1.05
C ASP A 32 -25.95 -22.44 0.43
N LEU A 33 -25.02 -22.12 1.34
CA LEU A 33 -25.25 -22.22 2.78
C LEU A 33 -26.40 -21.32 3.25
N PHE A 34 -26.54 -20.12 2.68
CA PHE A 34 -27.63 -19.19 2.95
C PHE A 34 -28.99 -19.69 2.46
N LEU A 35 -29.02 -20.32 1.28
CA LEU A 35 -30.25 -20.78 0.60
C LEU A 35 -30.75 -22.15 1.08
N LEU A 36 -29.94 -22.90 1.84
CA LEU A 36 -30.33 -24.18 2.41
C LEU A 36 -31.62 -24.05 3.26
N PRO A 37 -32.64 -24.91 3.06
CA PRO A 37 -33.85 -24.93 3.88
C PRO A 37 -33.54 -25.20 5.36
N ASN A 38 -34.34 -24.66 6.29
CA ASN A 38 -34.29 -25.09 7.69
C ASN A 38 -35.12 -26.36 7.85
N GLU A 39 -34.54 -27.42 8.42
CA GLU A 39 -35.19 -28.72 8.54
C GLU A 39 -36.37 -28.79 9.53
N GLN A 40 -36.74 -27.69 10.23
CA GLN A 40 -37.74 -27.79 11.31
C GLN A 40 -38.81 -26.71 11.43
N HIS A 41 -38.84 -25.61 10.67
CA HIS A 41 -39.97 -24.67 10.73
C HIS A 41 -40.31 -24.11 9.34
N ALA A 42 -41.61 -24.15 9.04
CA ALA A 42 -42.23 -23.70 7.80
C ALA A 42 -42.08 -22.18 7.60
N GLU A 43 -42.10 -21.79 6.32
CA GLU A 43 -42.04 -20.44 5.75
C GLU A 43 -40.66 -19.76 5.71
N GLN A 44 -40.08 -19.71 4.51
CA GLN A 44 -39.01 -18.85 3.98
C GLN A 44 -38.19 -17.95 4.94
N ASP A 45 -37.58 -18.53 5.98
CA ASP A 45 -36.67 -17.79 6.87
C ASP A 45 -35.21 -18.16 6.57
N TRP A 46 -34.64 -17.55 5.52
CA TRP A 46 -33.23 -17.69 5.17
C TRP A 46 -32.35 -17.16 6.30
N ARG A 47 -31.55 -18.02 6.93
CA ARG A 47 -30.65 -17.61 8.01
C ARG A 47 -29.36 -17.01 7.44
N THR A 48 -29.09 -15.77 7.82
CA THR A 48 -27.82 -15.08 7.54
C THR A 48 -26.62 -15.95 7.89
N VAL A 49 -25.64 -15.99 6.98
CA VAL A 49 -24.39 -16.73 7.13
C VAL A 49 -23.36 -15.85 7.83
N LEU A 50 -22.90 -16.28 9.01
CA LEU A 50 -21.75 -15.69 9.68
C LEU A 50 -20.48 -16.38 9.21
N LEU A 51 -19.75 -15.75 8.28
CA LEU A 51 -18.52 -16.27 7.72
C LEU A 51 -17.30 -15.70 8.46
N LEU A 52 -16.51 -16.56 9.10
CA LEU A 52 -15.20 -16.18 9.64
C LEU A 52 -14.13 -16.34 8.56
N LEU A 53 -13.64 -15.19 8.10
CA LEU A 53 -12.44 -15.09 7.27
C LEU A 53 -11.23 -14.96 8.21
N ASP A 54 -10.52 -16.06 8.41
CA ASP A 54 -9.33 -16.12 9.28
C ASP A 54 -8.04 -16.11 8.45
N THR A 55 -7.99 -15.24 7.44
CA THR A 55 -6.79 -15.06 6.60
C THR A 55 -6.37 -13.60 6.53
N LYS A 56 -5.06 -13.37 6.64
CA LYS A 56 -4.41 -12.08 6.36
C LYS A 56 -3.95 -11.98 4.92
N GLU A 57 -4.21 -13.01 4.12
CA GLU A 57 -3.77 -13.07 2.73
C GLU A 57 -4.48 -11.98 1.93
N LYS A 58 -3.76 -11.58 0.89
CA LYS A 58 -4.21 -10.61 -0.08
C LYS A 58 -4.14 -11.30 -1.43
N ILE A 59 -5.16 -11.15 -2.24
CA ILE A 59 -5.08 -11.49 -3.65
C ILE A 59 -4.71 -10.19 -4.38
N ASN A 60 -3.59 -10.19 -5.10
CA ASN A 60 -3.11 -9.03 -5.87
C ASN A 60 -3.04 -7.74 -5.03
N ASP A 61 -2.52 -7.87 -3.81
CA ASP A 61 -2.37 -6.79 -2.84
C ASP A 61 -3.67 -6.12 -2.33
N LEU A 62 -4.84 -6.63 -2.73
CA LEU A 62 -6.15 -6.26 -2.21
C LEU A 62 -6.51 -7.18 -1.03
N PRO A 63 -7.09 -6.66 0.08
CA PRO A 63 -7.59 -7.52 1.14
C PRO A 63 -8.58 -8.54 0.57
N ILE A 64 -8.39 -9.85 0.83
CA ILE A 64 -9.29 -10.91 0.33
C ILE A 64 -10.76 -10.61 0.60
N LYS A 65 -11.06 -10.02 1.76
CA LYS A 65 -12.42 -9.56 2.10
C LYS A 65 -13.07 -8.68 1.03
N LYS A 66 -12.29 -7.87 0.30
CA LYS A 66 -12.80 -6.94 -0.70
C LYS A 66 -13.13 -7.68 -2.00
N VAL A 67 -12.24 -8.57 -2.43
CA VAL A 67 -12.47 -9.43 -3.61
C VAL A 67 -13.67 -10.35 -3.36
N LEU A 68 -13.70 -11.04 -2.21
CA LEU A 68 -14.81 -11.89 -1.80
C LEU A 68 -16.13 -11.12 -1.70
N TRP A 69 -16.10 -9.87 -1.25
CA TRP A 69 -17.30 -9.04 -1.20
C TRP A 69 -17.82 -8.69 -2.61
N GLU A 70 -16.92 -8.42 -3.57
CA GLU A 70 -17.31 -8.17 -4.96
C GLU A 70 -17.89 -9.44 -5.62
N ASP A 71 -17.24 -10.59 -5.45
CA ASP A 71 -17.72 -11.87 -5.98
C ASP A 71 -19.06 -12.30 -5.35
N LEU A 72 -19.27 -12.07 -4.05
CA LEU A 72 -20.54 -12.34 -3.37
C LEU A 72 -21.67 -11.47 -3.95
N ILE A 73 -21.41 -10.20 -4.21
CA ILE A 73 -22.42 -9.30 -4.80
C ILE A 73 -22.75 -9.72 -6.23
N GLU A 74 -21.74 -10.08 -7.03
CA GLU A 74 -21.94 -10.58 -8.39
C GLU A 74 -22.81 -11.85 -8.37
N GLU A 75 -22.51 -12.80 -7.49
CA GLU A 75 -23.23 -14.07 -7.40
C GLU A 75 -24.66 -13.89 -6.83
N ILE A 76 -24.88 -12.96 -5.88
CA ILE A 76 -26.22 -12.58 -5.39
C ILE A 76 -27.07 -12.05 -6.55
N HIS A 77 -26.51 -11.15 -7.36
CA HIS A 77 -27.22 -10.60 -8.51
C HIS A 77 -27.53 -11.68 -9.55
N LYS A 78 -26.56 -12.53 -9.85
CA LYS A 78 -26.71 -13.65 -10.80
C LYS A 78 -27.81 -14.62 -10.37
N ARG A 79 -27.96 -14.85 -9.06
CA ARG A 79 -28.98 -15.74 -8.48
C ARG A 79 -30.33 -15.06 -8.21
N GLY A 80 -30.46 -13.75 -8.46
CA GLY A 80 -31.71 -13.01 -8.28
C GLY A 80 -32.24 -12.99 -6.84
N ILE A 81 -31.35 -13.07 -5.84
CA ILE A 81 -31.75 -13.16 -4.42
C ILE A 81 -32.27 -11.80 -3.96
N ASN A 82 -33.56 -11.72 -3.59
CA ASN A 82 -34.16 -10.51 -3.04
C ASN A 82 -34.06 -10.49 -1.50
N MET A 83 -33.23 -9.61 -0.96
CA MET A 83 -32.79 -9.67 0.43
C MET A 83 -33.50 -8.63 1.30
N LYS A 84 -34.32 -9.09 2.26
CA LYS A 84 -34.82 -8.26 3.38
C LYS A 84 -33.86 -8.22 4.57
N THR A 85 -33.00 -9.22 4.67
CA THR A 85 -31.98 -9.40 5.72
C THR A 85 -30.60 -9.62 5.09
N PRO A 86 -29.48 -9.32 5.79
CA PRO A 86 -28.14 -9.58 5.27
C PRO A 86 -27.95 -11.08 4.98
N ALA A 87 -27.44 -11.45 3.80
CA ALA A 87 -27.21 -12.86 3.45
C ALA A 87 -25.96 -13.40 4.13
N VAL A 88 -24.93 -12.55 4.20
CA VAL A 88 -23.62 -12.91 4.74
C VAL A 88 -23.11 -11.78 5.63
N ILE A 89 -22.67 -12.13 6.84
CA ILE A 89 -21.85 -11.29 7.71
C ILE A 89 -20.45 -11.85 7.67
N ILE A 90 -19.52 -11.10 7.09
CA ILE A 90 -18.10 -11.50 7.05
C ILE A 90 -17.39 -10.90 8.25
N LEU A 91 -16.97 -11.77 9.17
CA LEU A 91 -16.03 -11.43 10.22
C LEU A 91 -14.62 -11.67 9.68
N ASN A 92 -13.92 -10.59 9.34
CA ASN A 92 -12.49 -10.63 9.10
C ASN A 92 -11.74 -10.03 10.30
N CYS A 93 -10.88 -10.83 10.93
CA CYS A 93 -10.04 -10.38 12.03
C CYS A 93 -8.85 -9.54 11.52
N ASP A 94 -9.12 -8.32 11.05
CA ASP A 94 -8.10 -7.35 10.61
C ASP A 94 -7.49 -6.52 11.77
N GLY A 95 -7.86 -6.83 13.02
CA GLY A 95 -7.33 -6.14 14.19
C GLY A 95 -5.82 -6.35 14.33
N LYS A 96 -5.05 -5.25 14.38
CA LYS A 96 -3.69 -5.30 14.92
C LYS A 96 -3.80 -5.55 16.41
N LEU A 97 -3.73 -6.82 16.82
CA LEU A 97 -3.53 -7.17 18.22
C LEU A 97 -2.22 -6.53 18.67
N LYS A 98 -2.32 -5.52 19.54
CA LYS A 98 -1.18 -4.99 20.25
C LYS A 98 -0.86 -5.94 21.40
N MET A 99 0.42 -6.05 21.73
CA MET A 99 0.87 -6.75 22.93
C MET A 99 0.67 -5.85 24.16
N GLU A 100 -0.57 -5.44 24.37
CA GLU A 100 -0.99 -4.52 25.43
C GLU A 100 -2.43 -4.86 25.82
N LEU A 101 -2.71 -4.85 27.12
CA LEU A 101 -4.06 -5.05 27.65
C LEU A 101 -4.68 -3.69 28.01
N LEU A 102 -5.93 -3.48 27.60
CA LEU A 102 -6.76 -2.38 28.08
C LEU A 102 -7.10 -2.55 29.58
N PRO A 103 -7.50 -1.48 30.30
CA PRO A 103 -7.84 -1.56 31.72
C PRO A 103 -8.87 -2.66 32.04
N ASP A 104 -9.95 -2.75 31.28
CA ASP A 104 -10.98 -3.78 31.46
C ASP A 104 -10.46 -5.19 31.16
N GLU A 105 -9.57 -5.33 30.18
CA GLU A 105 -8.94 -6.61 29.85
C GLU A 105 -8.02 -7.06 30.99
N LYS A 106 -7.24 -6.15 31.58
CA LYS A 106 -6.40 -6.44 32.76
C LYS A 106 -7.25 -6.97 33.92
N GLN A 107 -8.42 -6.37 34.17
CA GLN A 107 -9.34 -6.84 35.20
C GLN A 107 -9.87 -8.26 34.89
N ARG A 108 -10.26 -8.53 33.65
CA ARG A 108 -10.71 -9.87 33.22
C ARG A 108 -9.60 -10.92 33.34
N PHE A 109 -8.36 -10.57 32.99
CA PHE A 109 -7.20 -11.45 33.18
C PHE A 109 -6.95 -11.73 34.66
N ALA A 110 -7.09 -10.73 35.54
CA ALA A 110 -6.94 -10.91 36.99
C ALA A 110 -8.02 -11.84 37.57
N GLN A 111 -9.28 -11.68 37.17
CA GLN A 111 -10.37 -12.59 37.55
C GLN A 111 -10.10 -14.02 37.05
N LYS A 112 -9.70 -14.15 35.77
CA LYS A 112 -9.42 -15.46 35.18
C LYS A 112 -8.24 -16.17 35.84
N ARG A 113 -7.25 -15.40 36.32
CA ARG A 113 -6.11 -15.93 37.07
C ARG A 113 -6.56 -16.63 38.35
N GLN A 114 -7.47 -16.02 39.12
CA GLN A 114 -8.02 -16.63 40.33
C GLN A 114 -8.74 -17.96 40.03
N GLU A 115 -9.50 -18.02 38.93
CA GLU A 115 -10.15 -19.26 38.50
C GLU A 115 -9.13 -20.34 38.12
N ILE A 116 -8.08 -19.97 37.38
CA ILE A 116 -7.02 -20.89 36.94
C ILE A 116 -6.24 -21.42 38.14
N GLU A 117 -5.84 -20.56 39.06
CA GLU A 117 -5.12 -20.93 40.29
C GLU A 117 -5.98 -21.88 41.15
N LYS A 118 -7.28 -21.60 41.31
CA LYS A 118 -8.20 -22.47 42.05
C LYS A 118 -8.36 -23.84 41.39
N LYS A 119 -8.48 -23.88 40.06
CA LYS A 119 -8.76 -25.13 39.32
C LYS A 119 -7.52 -25.99 39.09
N TYR A 120 -6.38 -25.36 38.78
CA TYR A 120 -5.17 -26.05 38.32
C TYR A 120 -4.02 -26.02 39.36
N LYS A 121 -4.15 -25.26 40.46
CA LYS A 121 -3.16 -25.17 41.54
C LYS A 121 -1.76 -24.89 40.96
N LYS A 122 -0.71 -25.60 41.42
CA LYS A 122 0.68 -25.44 40.92
C LYS A 122 0.84 -25.58 39.40
N MET A 123 -0.09 -26.23 38.69
CA MET A 123 -0.02 -26.30 37.22
C MET A 123 -0.30 -24.95 36.55
N SER A 124 -0.92 -23.98 37.24
CA SER A 124 -1.13 -22.62 36.72
C SER A 124 0.18 -21.92 36.36
N ASP A 125 1.27 -22.24 37.06
CA ASP A 125 2.58 -21.62 36.85
C ASP A 125 3.17 -21.98 35.48
N LYS A 126 2.76 -23.14 34.94
CA LYS A 126 3.15 -23.62 33.60
C LYS A 126 2.35 -22.99 32.47
N PHE A 127 1.36 -22.13 32.77
CA PHE A 127 0.54 -21.48 31.75
C PHE A 127 1.27 -20.23 31.24
N HIS A 128 2.49 -20.40 30.75
CA HIS A 128 3.43 -19.32 30.50
C HIS A 128 2.89 -18.21 29.59
N ALA A 129 2.17 -18.57 28.52
CA ALA A 129 1.54 -17.59 27.65
C ALA A 129 0.50 -16.75 28.40
N PHE A 130 -0.34 -17.36 29.24
CA PHE A 130 -1.31 -16.67 30.07
C PHE A 130 -0.62 -15.75 31.10
N ASN A 131 0.40 -16.26 31.77
CA ASN A 131 1.13 -15.52 32.80
C ASN A 131 1.82 -14.27 32.20
N ILE A 132 2.43 -14.39 31.02
CA ILE A 132 3.00 -13.24 30.29
C ILE A 132 1.93 -12.24 29.86
N MET A 133 0.79 -12.70 29.35
CA MET A 133 -0.32 -11.80 28.98
C MET A 133 -0.84 -11.05 30.23
N GLN A 134 -1.07 -11.77 31.33
CA GLN A 134 -1.55 -11.20 32.59
C GLN A 134 -0.56 -10.22 33.22
N GLY A 135 0.75 -10.49 33.09
CA GLY A 135 1.83 -9.57 33.49
C GLY A 135 1.96 -8.32 32.60
N GLY A 136 1.15 -8.19 31.55
CA GLY A 136 1.19 -7.05 30.63
C GLY A 136 2.36 -7.13 29.64
N PHE A 137 2.72 -8.34 29.22
CA PHE A 137 3.72 -8.61 28.18
C PHE A 137 5.13 -8.11 28.51
N GLN A 138 5.53 -8.17 29.77
CA GLN A 138 6.88 -7.77 30.17
C GLN A 138 7.90 -8.77 29.65
N LYS A 139 9.02 -8.25 29.11
CA LYS A 139 10.13 -9.11 28.63
C LYS A 139 10.78 -9.88 29.77
N GLU A 140 10.77 -9.33 30.98
CA GLU A 140 11.39 -9.95 32.15
C GLU A 140 10.67 -11.24 32.56
N ASP A 141 9.35 -11.28 32.47
CA ASP A 141 8.54 -12.48 32.72
C ASP A 141 8.98 -13.65 31.84
N ALA A 142 9.32 -13.38 30.57
CA ALA A 142 9.81 -14.40 29.66
C ALA A 142 11.26 -14.82 29.94
N LYS A 143 12.13 -13.89 30.38
CA LYS A 143 13.51 -14.22 30.77
C LYS A 143 13.56 -15.09 32.02
N ASN A 144 12.68 -14.84 32.99
CA ASN A 144 12.60 -15.59 34.24
C ASN A 144 12.20 -17.06 34.03
N LEU A 145 11.63 -17.40 32.86
CA LEU A 145 11.34 -18.79 32.47
C LEU A 145 12.58 -19.56 31.99
N ILE A 146 13.68 -18.85 31.69
CA ILE A 146 14.95 -19.46 31.26
C ILE A 146 15.74 -19.85 32.51
N THR A 147 15.65 -21.12 32.91
CA THR A 147 16.26 -21.64 34.12
C THR A 147 17.77 -21.89 33.97
N ASP A 148 18.48 -21.98 35.09
CA ASP A 148 19.91 -22.34 35.10
C ASP A 148 20.17 -23.74 34.55
N GLU A 149 19.21 -24.67 34.71
CA GLU A 149 19.27 -26.01 34.11
C GLU A 149 19.26 -25.91 32.57
N MET A 150 18.38 -25.10 32.00
CA MET A 150 18.32 -24.85 30.56
C MET A 150 19.62 -24.24 30.04
N ARG A 151 20.17 -23.27 30.78
CA ARG A 151 21.46 -22.62 30.46
C ARG A 151 22.61 -23.61 30.43
N LYS A 152 22.76 -24.40 31.50
CA LYS A 152 23.77 -25.47 31.60
C LYS A 152 23.63 -26.52 30.51
N HIS A 153 22.39 -26.90 30.16
CA HIS A 153 22.15 -27.84 29.06
C HIS A 153 22.61 -27.29 27.71
N VAL A 154 22.28 -26.02 27.40
CA VAL A 154 22.73 -25.37 26.16
C VAL A 154 24.25 -25.25 26.10
N GLU A 155 24.89 -24.90 27.21
CA GLU A 155 26.34 -24.81 27.34
C GLU A 155 27.03 -26.15 27.05
N ASN A 156 26.57 -27.22 27.71
CA ASN A 156 27.17 -28.56 27.60
C ASN A 156 26.81 -29.28 26.28
N HIS A 157 25.63 -29.00 25.72
CA HIS A 157 25.05 -29.74 24.60
C HIS A 157 24.64 -28.82 23.44
N ILE A 158 25.49 -27.86 23.11
CA ILE A 158 25.25 -26.83 22.08
C ILE A 158 24.93 -27.41 20.69
N LYS A 159 25.50 -28.56 20.33
CA LYS A 159 25.28 -29.24 19.03
C LYS A 159 24.19 -30.30 19.05
N SER A 160 23.57 -30.58 20.21
CA SER A 160 22.53 -31.61 20.28
C SER A 160 21.31 -31.24 19.45
N SER A 161 20.59 -32.23 18.92
CA SER A 161 19.32 -31.98 18.22
C SER A 161 18.29 -31.27 19.09
N SER A 162 18.30 -31.48 20.42
CA SER A 162 17.41 -30.77 21.35
C SER A 162 17.66 -29.24 21.37
N THR A 163 18.92 -28.82 21.51
CA THR A 163 19.32 -27.41 21.48
C THR A 163 19.09 -26.78 20.11
N ARG A 164 19.40 -27.51 19.04
CA ARG A 164 19.17 -27.06 17.65
C ARG A 164 17.69 -26.86 17.35
N LEU A 165 16.84 -27.82 17.75
CA LEU A 165 15.39 -27.72 17.57
C LEU A 165 14.77 -26.59 18.41
N LEU A 166 15.25 -26.37 19.64
CA LEU A 166 14.90 -25.17 20.42
C LEU A 166 15.25 -23.91 19.63
N GLY A 167 16.46 -23.85 19.06
CA GLY A 167 16.90 -22.75 18.20
C GLY A 167 15.96 -22.51 17.02
N PHE A 168 15.54 -23.55 16.31
CA PHE A 168 14.61 -23.43 15.18
C PHE A 168 13.26 -22.87 15.62
N LEU A 169 12.68 -23.39 16.69
CA LEU A 169 11.40 -22.93 17.24
C LEU A 169 11.50 -21.49 17.74
N ALA A 170 12.58 -21.15 18.44
CA ALA A 170 12.87 -19.81 18.92
C ALA A 170 12.99 -18.81 17.76
N LEU A 171 13.69 -19.19 16.68
CA LEU A 171 13.83 -18.37 15.48
C LEU A 171 12.49 -18.09 14.82
N ILE A 172 11.73 -19.14 14.46
CA ILE A 172 10.48 -18.95 13.71
C ILE A 172 9.43 -18.23 14.56
N ASN A 173 9.36 -18.48 15.88
CA ASN A 173 8.32 -17.89 16.73
C ASN A 173 8.64 -16.46 17.19
N SER A 174 9.92 -16.08 17.24
CA SER A 174 10.37 -14.71 17.49
C SER A 174 10.08 -13.80 16.29
N TYR A 175 10.47 -14.25 15.09
CA TYR A 175 10.42 -13.44 13.87
C TYR A 175 9.11 -13.58 13.09
N VAL A 176 8.42 -14.72 13.22
CA VAL A 176 7.14 -15.02 12.56
C VAL A 176 6.14 -15.54 13.61
N PRO A 177 5.59 -14.67 14.47
CA PRO A 177 4.65 -15.08 15.52
C PRO A 177 3.48 -15.90 14.97
N GLY A 178 3.18 -17.03 15.61
CA GLY A 178 2.12 -17.96 15.20
C GLY A 178 2.58 -19.11 14.29
N SER A 179 3.82 -19.06 13.80
CA SER A 179 4.43 -20.20 13.08
C SER A 179 4.56 -21.45 13.94
N ARG A 180 4.70 -22.60 13.30
CA ARG A 180 4.80 -23.91 13.97
C ARG A 180 5.56 -24.90 13.10
N LEU A 181 6.08 -25.94 13.73
CA LEU A 181 6.67 -27.09 13.06
C LEU A 181 5.76 -28.32 13.19
N MET A 182 5.79 -29.22 12.21
CA MET A 182 5.08 -30.48 12.30
C MET A 182 5.83 -31.44 13.23
N LYS A 183 5.13 -32.03 14.20
CA LYS A 183 5.71 -32.98 15.16
C LYS A 183 6.43 -34.16 14.50
N PRO A 184 5.91 -34.78 13.41
CA PRO A 184 6.63 -35.85 12.72
C PRO A 184 8.00 -35.40 12.19
N LEU A 185 8.09 -34.20 11.61
CA LEU A 185 9.33 -33.65 11.08
C LEU A 185 10.33 -33.31 12.20
N CYS A 186 9.84 -32.84 13.35
CA CYS A 186 10.70 -32.64 14.52
C CYS A 186 11.25 -33.95 15.08
N LYS A 187 10.45 -35.03 15.07
CA LYS A 187 10.92 -36.36 15.50
C LYS A 187 11.99 -36.91 14.57
N GLU A 188 11.71 -36.88 13.27
CA GLU A 188 12.65 -37.29 12.22
C GLU A 188 13.99 -36.57 12.37
N PHE A 189 13.98 -35.27 12.67
CA PHE A 189 15.20 -34.51 12.92
C PHE A 189 15.97 -34.96 14.17
N ILE A 190 15.28 -35.24 15.29
CA ILE A 190 15.94 -35.72 16.52
C ILE A 190 16.53 -37.13 16.32
N GLU A 191 15.85 -37.98 15.55
CA GLU A 191 16.27 -39.35 15.24
C GLU A 191 17.52 -39.42 14.35
N GLN A 192 17.95 -38.31 13.72
CA GLN A 192 19.16 -38.24 12.90
C GLN A 192 20.47 -38.17 13.69
N ASP A 193 20.45 -37.85 14.98
CA ASP A 193 21.65 -37.93 15.82
C ASP A 193 21.99 -39.41 16.06
N ARG A 194 23.23 -39.82 15.82
CA ARG A 194 23.72 -41.18 16.15
C ARG A 194 23.85 -41.30 17.67
N TRP A 195 23.07 -42.19 18.28
CA TRP A 195 23.15 -42.49 19.70
C TRP A 195 24.01 -43.74 19.89
N THR A 196 24.87 -43.73 20.91
CA THR A 196 25.41 -44.96 21.50
C THR A 196 24.31 -45.55 22.37
N ASP A 197 24.03 -46.84 22.18
CA ASP A 197 22.91 -47.58 22.79
C ASP A 197 22.71 -47.27 24.28
N GLU A 198 21.54 -46.72 24.64
CA GLU A 198 20.70 -47.13 25.80
C GLU A 198 19.45 -46.24 26.06
N GLU A 199 19.25 -45.13 25.35
CA GLU A 199 17.98 -44.37 25.45
C GLU A 199 17.26 -44.33 24.09
N LYS A 200 15.95 -44.57 24.06
CA LYS A 200 15.15 -44.35 22.84
C LYS A 200 14.97 -42.85 22.61
N PRO A 201 15.05 -42.32 21.37
CA PRO A 201 14.72 -40.93 21.09
C PRO A 201 13.23 -40.66 21.31
N SER A 202 12.89 -40.22 22.52
CA SER A 202 11.60 -39.62 22.81
C SER A 202 11.71 -38.11 22.54
N LEU A 203 10.66 -37.50 22.00
CA LEU A 203 10.54 -36.04 21.87
C LEU A 203 10.25 -35.41 23.26
N GLU A 204 11.02 -35.81 24.28
CA GLU A 204 10.86 -35.34 25.65
C GLU A 204 11.32 -33.89 25.79
N MET A 205 12.23 -33.42 24.93
CA MET A 205 12.71 -32.03 24.85
C MET A 205 13.09 -31.44 26.21
N LYS A 206 13.55 -32.25 27.16
CA LYS A 206 14.05 -31.77 28.45
C LYS A 206 15.39 -31.04 28.24
N PRO A 207 15.65 -29.92 28.94
CA PRO A 207 14.79 -29.26 29.93
C PRO A 207 13.74 -28.29 29.35
N PHE A 208 13.66 -28.11 28.03
CA PHE A 208 12.84 -27.09 27.35
C PHE A 208 11.35 -27.38 27.22
N LYS A 209 10.90 -28.58 27.58
CA LYS A 209 9.52 -29.08 27.36
C LYS A 209 8.43 -28.11 27.80
N ASP A 210 8.60 -27.48 28.96
CA ASP A 210 7.60 -26.59 29.53
C ASP A 210 7.43 -25.29 28.72
N LEU A 211 8.43 -24.90 27.92
CA LEU A 211 8.35 -23.73 27.04
C LEU A 211 7.54 -23.99 25.76
N MET A 212 7.22 -25.25 25.47
CA MET A 212 6.65 -25.72 24.21
C MET A 212 5.17 -26.07 24.36
N VAL A 213 4.41 -25.84 23.28
CA VAL A 213 3.00 -26.22 23.17
C VAL A 213 2.85 -27.18 22.00
N ILE A 214 2.25 -28.34 22.29
CA ILE A 214 1.85 -29.33 21.29
C ILE A 214 0.33 -29.25 21.15
N PHE A 215 -0.16 -29.08 19.93
CA PHE A 215 -1.58 -28.96 19.64
C PHE A 215 -1.92 -29.59 18.29
N SER A 216 -3.21 -29.87 18.07
CA SER A 216 -3.69 -30.47 16.82
C SER A 216 -4.26 -29.41 15.87
N GLU A 217 -3.68 -29.44 14.66
CA GLU A 217 -4.05 -28.83 13.39
C GLU A 217 -5.26 -29.41 12.62
N GLY A 218 -6.45 -28.80 12.60
CA GLY A 218 -7.55 -29.23 11.72
C GLY A 218 -8.18 -30.61 12.03
N GLU A 219 -8.99 -31.13 11.10
CA GLU A 219 -9.67 -32.43 11.27
C GLU A 219 -8.69 -33.62 11.26
N GLN A 220 -7.57 -33.50 10.56
CA GLN A 220 -6.55 -34.56 10.42
C GLN A 220 -5.63 -34.72 11.64
N LYS A 221 -5.90 -34.04 12.78
CA LYS A 221 -5.11 -34.13 14.03
C LYS A 221 -3.59 -34.01 13.80
N ALA A 222 -3.15 -33.18 12.86
CA ALA A 222 -1.73 -32.98 12.63
C ALA A 222 -1.12 -32.32 13.88
N ASN A 223 -0.32 -33.06 14.64
CA ASN A 223 0.30 -32.55 15.84
C ASN A 223 1.38 -31.53 15.46
N CYS A 224 1.18 -30.29 15.86
CA CYS A 224 2.08 -29.17 15.65
C CYS A 224 2.81 -28.81 16.94
N ILE A 225 3.99 -28.23 16.79
CA ILE A 225 4.86 -27.79 17.89
C ILE A 225 5.20 -26.31 17.68
N ARG A 226 5.09 -25.52 18.74
CA ARG A 226 5.60 -24.14 18.81
C ARG A 226 6.00 -23.78 20.23
N LEU A 227 6.72 -22.69 20.42
CA LEU A 227 6.90 -22.07 21.74
C LEU A 227 5.60 -21.40 22.19
N ALA A 228 5.37 -21.41 23.50
CA ALA A 228 4.14 -20.92 24.10
C ALA A 228 3.88 -19.45 23.77
N HIS A 229 4.93 -18.63 23.66
CA HIS A 229 4.81 -17.19 23.44
C HIS A 229 6.01 -16.59 22.68
N PRO A 230 5.82 -15.58 21.79
CA PRO A 230 6.93 -14.92 21.09
C PRO A 230 8.00 -14.30 22.00
N LEU A 231 7.62 -13.77 23.17
CA LEU A 231 8.60 -13.25 24.14
C LEU A 231 9.49 -14.36 24.73
N ILE A 232 8.98 -15.58 24.88
CA ILE A 232 9.77 -16.74 25.30
C ILE A 232 10.74 -17.11 24.18
N ALA A 233 10.29 -17.06 22.93
CA ALA A 233 11.13 -17.28 21.76
C ALA A 233 12.29 -16.26 21.69
N ASP A 234 12.00 -14.98 21.92
CA ASP A 234 13.03 -13.92 22.03
C ASP A 234 14.01 -14.21 23.18
N ALA A 235 13.53 -14.61 24.36
CA ALA A 235 14.38 -14.95 25.50
C ALA A 235 15.28 -16.16 25.21
N CYS A 236 14.75 -17.21 24.57
CA CYS A 236 15.51 -18.38 24.13
C CYS A 236 16.60 -18.00 23.11
N LEU A 237 16.28 -17.17 22.11
CA LEU A 237 17.29 -16.71 21.14
C LEU A 237 18.41 -15.91 21.79
N ASN A 238 18.09 -15.05 22.76
CA ASN A 238 19.11 -14.27 23.47
C ASN A 238 20.02 -15.19 24.30
N MET A 239 19.44 -16.14 25.02
CA MET A 239 20.19 -17.16 25.77
C MET A 239 21.09 -18.00 24.85
N LEU A 240 20.60 -18.45 23.68
CA LEU A 240 21.43 -19.14 22.69
C LEU A 240 22.59 -18.26 22.17
N THR A 241 22.33 -16.96 22.01
CA THR A 241 23.36 -15.99 21.56
C THR A 241 24.46 -15.80 22.61
N GLU A 242 24.13 -15.82 23.91
CA GLU A 242 25.10 -15.78 25.01
C GLU A 242 26.10 -16.95 24.94
N TYR A 243 25.67 -18.10 24.42
CA TYR A 243 26.50 -19.28 24.17
C TYR A 243 27.03 -19.37 22.73
N ASN A 244 27.18 -18.24 22.03
CA ASN A 244 27.74 -18.13 20.67
C ASN A 244 26.92 -18.79 19.53
N LEU A 245 25.68 -19.25 19.77
CA LEU A 245 24.78 -19.67 18.69
C LEU A 245 24.05 -18.45 18.13
N THR A 246 24.53 -17.95 17.00
CA THR A 246 24.00 -16.69 16.47
C THR A 246 22.79 -16.89 15.59
N ARG A 247 21.96 -15.86 15.43
CA ARG A 247 20.72 -15.91 14.65
C ARG A 247 20.95 -16.45 13.24
N SER A 248 22.06 -16.06 12.61
CA SER A 248 22.44 -16.56 11.30
C SER A 248 22.84 -18.03 11.29
N ASP A 249 23.48 -18.53 12.34
CA ASP A 249 23.87 -19.95 12.43
C ASP A 249 22.64 -20.82 12.58
N ILE A 250 21.72 -20.42 13.46
CA ILE A 250 20.42 -21.08 13.66
C ILE A 250 19.59 -21.05 12.38
N ALA A 251 19.49 -19.91 11.70
CA ALA A 251 18.74 -19.78 10.45
C ALA A 251 19.33 -20.64 9.32
N HIS A 252 20.65 -20.67 9.19
CA HIS A 252 21.32 -21.49 8.18
C HIS A 252 21.12 -22.99 8.47
N ASP A 253 21.22 -23.39 9.73
CA ASP A 253 21.00 -24.77 10.16
C ASP A 253 19.52 -25.19 9.96
N PHE A 254 18.57 -24.30 10.23
CA PHE A 254 17.15 -24.50 9.95
C PHE A 254 16.91 -24.75 8.46
N LEU A 255 17.43 -23.90 7.57
CA LEU A 255 17.29 -24.09 6.12
C LEU A 255 17.88 -25.42 5.65
N LYS A 256 19.05 -25.79 6.17
CA LYS A 256 19.77 -26.98 5.72
C LYS A 256 19.10 -28.30 6.16
N ASN A 257 18.53 -28.35 7.37
CA ASN A 257 18.07 -29.61 7.97
C ASN A 257 16.55 -29.73 8.06
N MET A 258 15.83 -28.62 8.20
CA MET A 258 14.37 -28.64 8.29
C MET A 258 13.69 -28.34 6.95
N VAL A 259 14.27 -27.45 6.13
CA VAL A 259 13.63 -26.96 4.90
C VAL A 259 14.05 -27.74 3.66
N LYS A 260 15.33 -28.11 3.53
CA LYS A 260 15.86 -28.82 2.36
C LYS A 260 15.07 -30.11 2.06
N GLY A 261 14.53 -30.23 0.86
CA GLY A 261 13.68 -31.35 0.42
C GLY A 261 12.23 -31.28 0.91
N LYS A 262 11.85 -30.19 1.60
CA LYS A 262 10.54 -29.95 2.23
C LYS A 262 10.08 -28.51 1.96
N GLU A 263 10.55 -27.90 0.88
CA GLU A 263 10.46 -26.46 0.59
C GLU A 263 9.01 -25.94 0.62
N SER A 264 8.06 -26.66 0.03
CA SER A 264 6.64 -26.29 -0.03
C SER A 264 6.00 -26.10 1.35
N ASN A 265 6.43 -26.88 2.35
CA ASN A 265 5.90 -26.80 3.72
C ASN A 265 6.37 -25.56 4.48
N TYR A 266 7.50 -24.99 4.06
CA TYR A 266 8.19 -23.92 4.79
C TYR A 266 8.29 -22.61 4.02
N ASP A 267 7.88 -22.57 2.75
CA ASP A 267 7.92 -21.39 1.88
C ASP A 267 7.41 -20.13 2.60
N LYS A 268 6.15 -20.14 3.09
CA LYS A 268 5.56 -18.98 3.79
C LYS A 268 6.39 -18.51 5.00
N ILE A 269 6.97 -19.43 5.77
CA ILE A 269 7.82 -19.13 6.93
C ILE A 269 9.15 -18.52 6.45
N CYS A 270 9.80 -19.13 5.47
CA CYS A 270 11.07 -18.66 4.92
C CYS A 270 10.94 -17.29 4.24
N LYS A 271 9.86 -17.05 3.49
CA LYS A 271 9.54 -15.73 2.91
C LYS A 271 9.38 -14.67 4.00
N SER A 272 8.68 -15.00 5.07
CA SER A 272 8.47 -14.12 6.22
C SER A 272 9.79 -13.80 6.94
N LEU A 273 10.64 -14.80 7.13
CA LEU A 273 11.94 -14.65 7.79
C LEU A 273 12.93 -13.83 6.96
N LEU A 274 13.03 -14.07 5.66
CA LEU A 274 14.21 -13.66 4.87
C LEU A 274 14.01 -12.40 4.04
N PHE A 275 12.78 -12.08 3.61
CA PHE A 275 12.57 -10.90 2.76
C PHE A 275 11.26 -10.12 3.00
N THR A 276 10.29 -10.67 3.74
CA THR A 276 9.07 -9.92 4.07
C THR A 276 9.38 -8.75 5.00
N ARG A 277 9.00 -7.53 4.61
CA ARG A 277 9.30 -6.30 5.34
C ARG A 277 8.29 -6.09 6.50
N PRO A 278 8.73 -5.61 7.67
CA PRO A 278 7.81 -5.21 8.73
C PRO A 278 6.92 -4.03 8.29
N LYS A 279 5.61 -4.07 8.58
CA LYS A 279 4.69 -2.96 8.30
C LYS A 279 4.88 -1.83 9.32
N GLY A 280 4.93 -0.57 8.86
CA GLY A 280 4.95 0.62 9.73
C GLY A 280 6.33 1.15 10.12
N LEU A 281 7.39 0.67 9.46
CA LEU A 281 8.73 1.20 9.56
C LEU A 281 9.10 1.93 8.25
N THR A 282 9.88 3.01 8.36
CA THR A 282 10.20 3.96 7.28
C THR A 282 10.90 3.31 6.07
N GLU A 283 11.01 4.03 4.95
CA GLU A 283 11.76 3.63 3.74
C GLU A 283 13.22 3.18 3.99
N LYS A 284 13.78 3.43 5.18
CA LYS A 284 15.09 2.94 5.61
C LYS A 284 15.12 1.42 5.88
N ASP A 285 13.96 0.76 6.00
CA ASP A 285 13.83 -0.65 6.38
C ASP A 285 13.63 -1.56 5.15
N MET A 286 14.69 -1.66 4.35
CA MET A 286 14.71 -2.36 3.06
C MET A 286 14.68 -3.91 3.17
N PHE A 287 14.82 -4.49 4.38
CA PHE A 287 15.01 -5.93 4.62
C PHE A 287 14.08 -6.46 5.71
N SER A 288 13.94 -7.79 5.79
CA SER A 288 13.21 -8.44 6.89
C SER A 288 13.89 -8.19 8.24
N ARG A 289 13.12 -8.33 9.34
CA ARG A 289 13.63 -8.10 10.71
C ARG A 289 14.85 -8.98 11.03
N LEU A 290 14.83 -10.26 10.63
CA LEU A 290 15.95 -11.18 10.85
C LEU A 290 17.21 -10.70 10.12
N ILE A 291 17.10 -10.31 8.85
CA ILE A 291 18.25 -9.82 8.08
C ILE A 291 18.81 -8.54 8.70
N LEU A 292 17.95 -7.62 9.15
CA LEU A 292 18.38 -6.40 9.85
C LEU A 292 19.13 -6.72 11.15
N ASP A 293 18.65 -7.67 11.95
CA ASP A 293 19.31 -8.06 13.19
C ASP A 293 20.65 -8.75 12.94
N ILE A 294 20.76 -9.64 11.95
CA ILE A 294 22.05 -10.26 11.58
C ILE A 294 23.06 -9.22 11.04
N ILE A 295 22.58 -8.20 10.31
CA ILE A 295 23.44 -7.09 9.87
C ILE A 295 23.96 -6.29 11.08
N LYS A 296 23.11 -6.01 12.08
CA LYS A 296 23.51 -5.29 13.31
C LYS A 296 24.56 -6.06 14.11
N GLU A 297 24.55 -7.40 14.05
CA GLU A 297 25.60 -8.25 14.62
C GLU A 297 26.94 -8.17 13.84
N ASN A 298 27.07 -7.26 12.86
CA ASN A 298 28.21 -7.10 11.94
C ASN A 298 28.51 -8.36 11.09
N LYS A 299 27.49 -9.17 10.79
CA LYS A 299 27.62 -10.46 10.08
C LYS A 299 27.09 -10.44 8.65
N THR A 300 27.33 -9.36 7.90
CA THR A 300 26.87 -9.22 6.50
C THR A 300 27.28 -10.40 5.60
N LYS A 301 28.49 -10.96 5.80
CA LYS A 301 28.92 -12.17 5.07
C LYS A 301 28.04 -13.38 5.35
N LYS A 302 27.61 -13.57 6.62
CA LYS A 302 26.70 -14.67 6.97
C LYS A 302 25.29 -14.46 6.37
N CYS A 303 24.81 -13.22 6.31
CA CYS A 303 23.56 -12.90 5.57
C CYS A 303 23.64 -13.32 4.10
N ILE A 304 24.77 -13.05 3.43
CA ILE A 304 24.98 -13.45 2.04
C ILE A 304 24.89 -14.97 1.91
N CYS A 305 25.63 -15.72 2.72
CA CYS A 305 25.59 -17.19 2.67
C CYS A 305 24.19 -17.74 2.93
N LEU A 306 23.46 -17.17 3.89
CA LEU A 306 22.10 -17.57 4.23
C LEU A 306 21.13 -17.35 3.05
N LEU A 307 21.18 -16.18 2.42
CA LEU A 307 20.32 -15.86 1.28
C LEU A 307 20.73 -16.63 0.01
N GLU A 308 22.02 -16.92 -0.19
CA GLU A 308 22.49 -17.78 -1.28
C GLU A 308 22.00 -19.22 -1.11
N LEU A 309 21.99 -19.75 0.11
CA LEU A 309 21.39 -21.05 0.41
C LEU A 309 19.89 -21.02 0.12
N ALA A 310 19.17 -20.01 0.61
CA ALA A 310 17.74 -19.88 0.36
C ALA A 310 17.41 -19.76 -1.13
N SER A 311 18.17 -18.96 -1.89
CA SER A 311 18.01 -18.80 -3.34
C SER A 311 18.21 -20.11 -4.12
N LYS A 312 19.05 -21.02 -3.62
CA LYS A 312 19.25 -22.35 -4.20
C LYS A 312 18.12 -23.32 -3.84
N LEU A 313 17.61 -23.27 -2.60
CA LEU A 313 16.49 -24.11 -2.16
C LEU A 313 15.20 -23.71 -2.89
N PHE A 314 14.93 -22.41 -3.00
CA PHE A 314 13.77 -21.85 -3.70
C PHE A 314 14.20 -21.31 -5.07
N SER A 315 14.59 -22.22 -5.96
CA SER A 315 15.22 -21.89 -7.26
C SER A 315 14.33 -21.10 -8.22
N THR A 316 13.00 -21.22 -8.10
CA THR A 316 12.03 -20.51 -8.93
C THR A 316 11.63 -19.14 -8.37
N ASP A 317 11.89 -18.87 -7.08
CA ASP A 317 11.46 -17.65 -6.44
C ASP A 317 12.46 -16.49 -6.72
N PRO A 318 12.01 -15.37 -7.34
CA PRO A 318 12.87 -14.25 -7.70
C PRO A 318 13.23 -13.34 -6.51
N PHE A 319 12.50 -13.40 -5.40
CA PHE A 319 12.68 -12.47 -4.27
C PHE A 319 13.95 -12.75 -3.46
N TYR A 320 14.44 -14.00 -3.43
CA TYR A 320 15.73 -14.32 -2.81
C TYR A 320 16.93 -13.69 -3.54
N PRO A 321 17.13 -13.90 -4.85
CA PRO A 321 18.18 -13.20 -5.59
C PRO A 321 17.97 -11.68 -5.64
N GLN A 322 16.73 -11.19 -5.68
CA GLN A 322 16.45 -9.75 -5.56
C GLN A 322 16.93 -9.19 -4.21
N THR A 323 16.68 -9.91 -3.11
CA THR A 323 17.13 -9.52 -1.77
C THR A 323 18.66 -9.55 -1.66
N LEU A 324 19.33 -10.51 -2.31
CA LEU A 324 20.79 -10.55 -2.42
C LEU A 324 21.33 -9.32 -3.16
N ALA A 325 20.76 -8.97 -4.32
CA ALA A 325 21.15 -7.78 -5.06
C ALA A 325 21.07 -6.52 -4.18
N ARG A 326 19.95 -6.35 -3.47
CA ARG A 326 19.71 -5.25 -2.52
C ARG A 326 20.73 -5.25 -1.39
N LEU A 327 21.04 -6.41 -0.80
CA LEU A 327 22.06 -6.51 0.24
C LEU A 327 23.43 -6.04 -0.27
N TYR A 328 23.81 -6.45 -1.49
CA TYR A 328 25.09 -6.08 -2.09
C TYR A 328 25.22 -4.58 -2.36
N TYR A 329 24.25 -3.93 -3.02
CA TYR A 329 24.42 -2.51 -3.34
C TYR A 329 24.24 -1.59 -2.11
N ILE A 330 23.44 -2.00 -1.12
CA ILE A 330 23.13 -1.18 0.08
C ILE A 330 24.13 -1.40 1.23
N LYS A 331 24.36 -2.65 1.63
CA LYS A 331 25.01 -2.98 2.92
C LYS A 331 26.43 -3.51 2.80
N VAL A 332 26.79 -4.10 1.65
CA VAL A 332 28.14 -4.63 1.44
C VAL A 332 29.12 -3.50 1.18
N GLN A 333 30.34 -3.66 1.72
CA GLN A 333 31.49 -2.81 1.46
C GLN A 333 32.45 -3.47 0.45
N GLY A 334 33.27 -2.67 -0.21
CA GLY A 334 34.20 -3.12 -1.25
C GLY A 334 33.79 -2.72 -2.67
N GLU A 335 34.73 -2.83 -3.60
CA GLU A 335 34.58 -2.31 -4.96
C GLU A 335 33.77 -3.22 -5.89
N ASN A 336 33.90 -4.54 -5.71
CA ASN A 336 33.20 -5.53 -6.54
C ASN A 336 31.71 -5.72 -6.17
N LYS A 337 31.17 -4.90 -5.26
CA LYS A 337 29.82 -5.11 -4.73
C LYS A 337 28.73 -4.89 -5.78
N TYR A 338 28.91 -3.94 -6.71
CA TYR A 338 27.90 -3.65 -7.74
C TYR A 338 27.88 -4.72 -8.83
N LYS A 339 29.03 -5.27 -9.23
CA LYS A 339 29.07 -6.41 -10.16
C LYS A 339 28.35 -7.62 -9.58
N LYS A 340 28.52 -7.89 -8.28
CA LYS A 340 27.76 -8.94 -7.58
C LYS A 340 26.28 -8.60 -7.48
N ALA A 341 25.93 -7.35 -7.16
CA ALA A 341 24.54 -6.92 -7.11
C ALA A 341 23.84 -7.06 -8.46
N GLU A 342 24.51 -6.68 -9.54
CA GLU A 342 24.03 -6.80 -10.92
C GLU A 342 23.80 -8.26 -11.31
N LYS A 343 24.76 -9.15 -11.00
CA LYS A 343 24.60 -10.60 -11.21
C LYS A 343 23.32 -11.12 -10.56
N TRP A 344 23.09 -10.78 -9.29
CA TRP A 344 21.90 -11.23 -8.56
C TRP A 344 20.61 -10.56 -9.02
N ALA A 345 20.67 -9.32 -9.49
CA ALA A 345 19.52 -8.64 -10.09
C ALA A 345 19.11 -9.33 -11.41
N LYS A 346 20.08 -9.67 -12.26
CA LYS A 346 19.85 -10.43 -13.50
C LYS A 346 19.29 -11.82 -13.21
N GLU A 347 19.85 -12.54 -12.23
CA GLU A 347 19.29 -13.82 -11.77
C GLU A 347 17.83 -13.69 -11.30
N ALA A 348 17.48 -12.61 -10.60
CA ALA A 348 16.09 -12.38 -10.19
C ALA A 348 15.18 -12.14 -11.40
N ILE A 349 15.61 -11.33 -12.37
CA ILE A 349 14.87 -11.06 -13.61
C ILE A 349 14.71 -12.33 -14.44
N ASP A 350 15.73 -13.21 -14.49
CA ASP A 350 15.64 -14.47 -15.23
C ASP A 350 14.61 -15.42 -14.63
N ARG A 351 14.37 -15.36 -13.31
CA ARG A 351 13.32 -16.13 -12.63
C ARG A 351 11.92 -15.57 -12.85
N ASP A 352 11.79 -14.25 -12.98
CA ASP A 352 10.51 -13.58 -13.26
C ASP A 352 10.71 -12.33 -14.13
N ARG A 353 10.58 -12.54 -15.45
CA ARG A 353 10.85 -11.52 -16.47
C ARG A 353 9.73 -10.52 -16.64
N THR A 354 8.53 -10.87 -16.21
CA THR A 354 7.32 -10.05 -16.35
C THR A 354 7.16 -9.06 -15.21
N ASN A 355 7.82 -9.31 -14.07
CA ASN A 355 7.62 -8.52 -12.87
C ASN A 355 8.41 -7.21 -12.87
N SER A 356 7.70 -6.09 -12.95
CA SER A 356 8.28 -4.76 -12.96
C SER A 356 9.06 -4.45 -11.67
N HIS A 357 8.59 -4.89 -10.51
CA HIS A 357 9.29 -4.70 -9.24
C HIS A 357 10.61 -5.47 -9.16
N ILE A 358 10.71 -6.64 -9.82
CA ILE A 358 11.97 -7.38 -9.93
C ILE A 358 12.94 -6.62 -10.84
N ARG A 359 12.48 -6.11 -11.99
CA ARG A 359 13.29 -5.32 -12.93
C ARG A 359 13.83 -4.01 -12.35
N ASP A 360 13.04 -3.32 -11.52
CA ASP A 360 13.45 -2.07 -10.83
C ASP A 360 14.80 -2.27 -10.12
N THR A 361 15.04 -3.47 -9.58
CA THR A 361 16.25 -3.77 -8.83
C THR A 361 17.52 -3.58 -9.66
N LEU A 362 17.50 -3.87 -10.96
CA LEU A 362 18.65 -3.65 -11.84
C LEU A 362 18.92 -2.15 -12.06
N GLY A 363 17.87 -1.37 -12.31
CA GLY A 363 17.96 0.09 -12.41
C GLY A 363 18.48 0.72 -11.11
N GLN A 364 17.99 0.25 -9.95
CA GLN A 364 18.49 0.68 -8.64
C GLN A 364 19.98 0.33 -8.44
N VAL A 365 20.43 -0.86 -8.88
CA VAL A 365 21.85 -1.25 -8.81
C VAL A 365 22.72 -0.29 -9.64
N HIS A 366 22.36 -0.04 -10.89
CA HIS A 366 23.14 0.84 -11.77
C HIS A 366 23.14 2.29 -11.27
N LYS A 367 21.98 2.82 -10.86
CA LYS A 367 21.87 4.16 -10.25
C LYS A 367 22.73 4.29 -9.00
N ASN A 368 22.65 3.33 -8.07
CA ASN A 368 23.47 3.38 -6.84
C ASN A 368 24.97 3.21 -7.14
N HIS A 369 25.33 2.53 -8.23
CA HIS A 369 26.71 2.44 -8.68
C HIS A 369 27.22 3.81 -9.16
N LEU A 370 26.43 4.48 -9.99
CA LEU A 370 26.69 5.83 -10.48
C LEU A 370 26.86 6.83 -9.32
N SER A 371 25.91 6.91 -8.39
CA SER A 371 25.95 7.88 -7.28
C SER A 371 27.09 7.63 -6.28
N ARG A 372 27.55 6.38 -6.09
CA ARG A 372 28.73 6.12 -5.23
C ARG A 372 30.00 6.66 -5.87
N ILE A 373 30.17 6.48 -7.18
CA ILE A 373 31.31 7.02 -7.91
C ILE A 373 31.30 8.54 -7.75
N TRP A 374 30.14 9.19 -7.89
CA TRP A 374 29.96 10.62 -7.66
C TRP A 374 30.44 11.08 -6.28
N CYS A 375 30.01 10.39 -5.21
CA CYS A 375 30.36 10.72 -3.83
C CYS A 375 31.85 10.58 -3.50
N LYS A 376 32.59 9.66 -4.14
CA LYS A 376 34.05 9.56 -3.97
C LYS A 376 34.75 10.81 -4.52
N ILE A 377 34.33 11.27 -5.69
CA ILE A 377 34.95 12.39 -6.42
C ILE A 377 34.76 13.69 -5.65
N ARG A 378 33.53 13.98 -5.20
CA ARG A 378 33.24 15.23 -4.47
C ARG A 378 34.08 15.38 -3.19
N LYS A 379 34.51 14.27 -2.59
CA LYS A 379 35.38 14.25 -1.39
C LYS A 379 36.87 14.33 -1.71
N GLU A 380 37.27 13.95 -2.92
CA GLU A 380 38.66 13.90 -3.38
C GLU A 380 38.98 14.99 -4.43
N TRP A 381 38.02 15.88 -4.72
CA TRP A 381 38.10 16.89 -5.77
C TRP A 381 39.30 17.83 -5.60
N TRP A 382 39.73 18.10 -4.35
CA TRP A 382 40.91 18.91 -4.04
C TRP A 382 42.24 18.11 -4.02
N LYS A 383 42.22 16.77 -4.16
CA LYS A 383 43.41 15.90 -4.02
C LYS A 383 43.96 15.37 -5.35
N VAL A 384 43.26 15.49 -6.47
CA VAL A 384 43.59 14.71 -7.68
C VAL A 384 43.63 15.58 -8.94
N ILE A 385 44.85 15.90 -9.43
CA ILE A 385 45.13 16.41 -10.80
C ILE A 385 45.22 15.21 -11.79
N LYS A 386 44.31 14.24 -11.65
CA LYS A 386 44.22 13.07 -12.53
C LYS A 386 42.75 12.91 -12.91
N PRO A 387 42.38 12.91 -14.20
CA PRO A 387 40.99 12.87 -14.61
C PRO A 387 40.35 11.62 -14.03
N CYS A 388 39.40 11.85 -13.15
CA CYS A 388 38.65 10.80 -12.51
C CYS A 388 37.95 9.98 -13.59
N THR A 389 38.13 8.64 -13.64
CA THR A 389 37.36 7.65 -14.44
C THR A 389 36.59 8.26 -15.62
N ASP A 390 37.12 8.23 -16.84
CA ASP A 390 36.56 8.80 -18.07
C ASP A 390 35.03 9.08 -18.07
N ILE A 391 34.62 10.32 -18.39
CA ILE A 391 33.20 10.72 -18.47
C ILE A 391 32.41 9.75 -19.34
N ASP A 392 33.01 9.22 -20.41
CA ASP A 392 32.38 8.24 -21.29
C ASP A 392 32.00 6.95 -20.53
N THR A 393 32.85 6.49 -19.60
CA THR A 393 32.53 5.35 -18.72
C THR A 393 31.33 5.65 -17.83
N ARG A 394 31.21 6.88 -17.31
CA ARG A 394 30.06 7.25 -16.46
C ARG A 394 28.78 7.37 -17.26
N LEU A 395 28.85 7.92 -18.46
CA LEU A 395 27.70 7.98 -19.36
C LEU A 395 27.25 6.59 -19.79
N ALA A 396 28.17 5.66 -20.01
CA ALA A 396 27.83 4.26 -20.25
C ALA A 396 27.09 3.62 -19.05
N MET A 397 27.50 3.95 -17.82
CA MET A 397 26.80 3.49 -16.60
C MET A 397 25.42 4.11 -16.45
N ALA A 398 25.31 5.42 -16.71
CA ALA A 398 24.04 6.12 -16.65
C ALA A 398 23.07 5.61 -17.73
N LYS A 399 23.57 5.33 -18.94
CA LYS A 399 22.83 4.67 -20.01
C LYS A 399 22.34 3.29 -19.58
N SER A 400 23.20 2.47 -18.96
CA SER A 400 22.80 1.16 -18.42
C SER A 400 21.69 1.29 -17.36
N ALA A 401 21.69 2.35 -16.56
CA ALA A 401 20.64 2.61 -15.59
C ALA A 401 19.32 3.04 -16.27
N ILE A 402 19.40 3.91 -17.28
CA ILE A 402 18.26 4.34 -18.10
C ILE A 402 17.63 3.13 -18.79
N ASP A 403 18.42 2.34 -19.51
CA ASP A 403 17.96 1.15 -20.23
C ASP A 403 17.24 0.17 -19.27
N ALA A 404 17.77 -0.02 -18.05
CA ALA A 404 17.14 -0.86 -17.05
C ALA A 404 15.81 -0.31 -16.50
N PHE A 405 15.68 1.01 -16.37
CA PHE A 405 14.43 1.65 -15.94
C PHE A 405 13.38 1.71 -17.07
N ASP A 406 13.81 1.85 -18.32
CA ASP A 406 12.92 1.78 -19.48
C ASP A 406 12.39 0.34 -19.67
N ASP A 407 13.24 -0.68 -19.47
CA ASP A 407 12.84 -2.09 -19.42
C ASP A 407 11.83 -2.38 -18.30
N GLU A 408 12.00 -1.75 -17.13
CA GLU A 408 11.03 -1.83 -16.03
C GLU A 408 9.72 -1.14 -16.37
N GLU A 409 9.77 0.07 -16.95
CA GLU A 409 8.58 0.80 -17.38
C GLU A 409 7.78 0.00 -18.41
N LYS A 410 8.46 -0.69 -19.34
CA LYS A 410 7.83 -1.59 -20.30
C LYS A 410 7.13 -2.77 -19.60
N ALA A 411 7.82 -3.44 -18.68
CA ALA A 411 7.20 -4.52 -17.91
C ALA A 411 6.00 -4.04 -17.08
N ALA A 412 6.08 -2.84 -16.49
CA ALA A 412 4.96 -2.25 -15.76
C ALA A 412 3.75 -1.97 -16.65
N LYS A 413 3.97 -1.65 -17.93
CA LYS A 413 2.88 -1.53 -18.93
C LYS A 413 2.33 -2.90 -19.33
N ASP A 414 3.19 -3.88 -19.56
CA ASP A 414 2.77 -5.25 -19.92
C ASP A 414 1.93 -5.89 -18.79
N GLU A 415 2.27 -5.62 -17.52
CA GLU A 415 1.49 -6.07 -16.35
C GLU A 415 0.04 -5.54 -16.33
N LEU A 416 -0.24 -4.39 -16.96
CA LEU A 416 -1.58 -3.79 -16.99
C LEU A 416 -2.60 -4.61 -17.80
N ALA A 417 -2.12 -5.54 -18.65
CA ALA A 417 -2.96 -6.54 -19.31
C ALA A 417 -3.73 -7.40 -18.29
N ASN A 418 -3.23 -7.54 -17.06
CA ASN A 418 -4.00 -8.07 -15.94
C ASN A 418 -4.86 -6.94 -15.32
N PRO A 419 -6.21 -7.03 -15.36
CA PRO A 419 -7.11 -5.99 -14.82
C PRO A 419 -6.97 -5.71 -13.32
N THR A 420 -6.26 -6.56 -12.58
CA THR A 420 -6.03 -6.43 -11.13
C THR A 420 -4.64 -5.91 -10.77
N ALA A 421 -3.72 -5.84 -11.74
CA ALA A 421 -2.36 -5.36 -11.50
C ALA A 421 -2.34 -3.85 -11.25
N LYS A 422 -1.56 -3.41 -10.25
CA LYS A 422 -1.33 -1.98 -9.98
C LYS A 422 -0.17 -1.48 -10.82
N TYR A 423 -0.31 -0.30 -11.40
CA TYR A 423 0.77 0.31 -12.16
C TYR A 423 1.98 0.62 -11.27
N ASN A 424 3.15 0.13 -11.68
CA ASN A 424 4.42 0.47 -11.05
C ASN A 424 5.06 1.66 -11.77
N ASN A 425 5.16 2.80 -11.07
CA ASN A 425 5.74 4.04 -11.60
C ASN A 425 7.26 4.17 -11.38
N ARG A 426 7.90 3.16 -10.78
CA ARG A 426 9.30 3.26 -10.35
C ARG A 426 10.27 3.42 -11.51
N GLY A 427 9.96 2.89 -12.69
CA GLY A 427 10.79 3.04 -13.90
C GLY A 427 10.88 4.49 -14.33
N ARG A 428 9.72 5.15 -14.50
CA ARG A 428 9.64 6.57 -14.82
C ARG A 428 10.36 7.44 -13.79
N PHE A 429 10.16 7.14 -12.49
CA PHE A 429 10.80 7.90 -11.43
C PHE A 429 12.32 7.67 -11.37
N GLY A 430 12.76 6.41 -11.50
CA GLY A 430 14.16 6.01 -11.51
C GLY A 430 14.94 6.64 -12.66
N PHE A 431 14.33 6.71 -13.85
CA PHE A 431 14.85 7.45 -15.00
C PHE A 431 15.15 8.91 -14.65
N LEU A 432 14.16 9.65 -14.09
CA LEU A 432 14.35 11.06 -13.71
C LEU A 432 15.47 11.23 -12.68
N GLN A 433 15.59 10.30 -11.74
CA GLN A 433 16.70 10.31 -10.77
C GLN A 433 18.06 10.12 -11.45
N VAL A 434 18.17 9.27 -12.48
CA VAL A 434 19.42 9.12 -13.24
C VAL A 434 19.72 10.37 -14.07
N CYS A 435 18.71 10.96 -14.73
CA CYS A 435 18.86 12.22 -15.48
C CYS A 435 19.38 13.36 -14.62
N LYS A 436 18.87 13.49 -13.39
CA LYS A 436 19.38 14.44 -12.40
C LYS A 436 20.88 14.24 -12.13
N GLU A 437 21.32 13.00 -11.91
CA GLU A 437 22.74 12.68 -11.69
C GLU A 437 23.59 12.94 -12.95
N ILE A 438 23.07 12.71 -14.16
CA ILE A 438 23.75 13.05 -15.44
C ILE A 438 23.93 14.56 -15.57
N TYR A 439 22.89 15.34 -15.25
CA TYR A 439 22.97 16.79 -15.34
C TYR A 439 24.01 17.36 -14.37
N ASP A 440 24.03 16.85 -13.13
CA ASP A 440 25.06 17.20 -12.14
C ASP A 440 26.48 16.83 -12.62
N LEU A 441 26.63 15.71 -13.34
CA LEU A 441 27.90 15.27 -13.94
C LEU A 441 28.44 16.23 -15.02
N ILE A 442 27.57 16.73 -15.88
CA ILE A 442 27.96 17.53 -17.05
C ILE A 442 27.63 19.02 -16.84
N GLY A 443 27.73 19.50 -15.59
CA GLY A 443 27.30 20.84 -15.19
C GLY A 443 27.78 21.99 -16.10
N PRO A 444 27.19 23.19 -15.97
CA PRO A 444 27.32 24.30 -16.93
C PRO A 444 28.75 24.69 -17.31
N GLU A 445 29.70 24.54 -16.37
CA GLU A 445 31.10 24.93 -16.51
C GLU A 445 32.01 23.81 -17.05
N ASN A 446 31.48 22.62 -17.34
CA ASN A 446 32.30 21.49 -17.79
C ASN A 446 32.69 21.65 -19.28
N PRO A 447 33.98 21.74 -19.63
CA PRO A 447 34.43 21.86 -21.04
C PRO A 447 33.99 20.68 -21.92
N LEU A 448 33.69 19.53 -21.32
CA LEU A 448 33.23 18.32 -21.99
C LEU A 448 31.70 18.32 -22.24
N LYS A 449 30.97 19.34 -21.77
CA LYS A 449 29.54 19.52 -22.08
C LYS A 449 29.29 19.59 -23.57
N GLN A 450 30.19 20.23 -24.34
CA GLN A 450 30.07 20.30 -25.79
C GLN A 450 30.12 18.90 -26.44
N LYS A 451 31.00 18.02 -25.95
CA LYS A 451 31.19 16.64 -26.49
C LYS A 451 29.96 15.75 -26.24
N HIS A 452 29.19 16.03 -25.19
CA HIS A 452 28.06 15.20 -24.76
C HIS A 452 26.71 15.92 -24.81
N LEU A 453 26.66 17.09 -25.43
CA LEU A 453 25.47 17.92 -25.50
C LEU A 453 24.33 17.20 -26.22
N ASP A 454 24.65 16.47 -27.30
CA ASP A 454 23.68 15.69 -28.07
C ASP A 454 23.02 14.59 -27.22
N PHE A 455 23.81 13.92 -26.37
CA PHE A 455 23.28 12.92 -25.45
C PHE A 455 22.32 13.54 -24.41
N ILE A 456 22.71 14.67 -23.80
CA ILE A 456 21.84 15.37 -22.83
C ILE A 456 20.57 15.89 -23.51
N ASN A 457 20.71 16.51 -24.68
CA ASN A 457 19.57 17.04 -25.43
C ASN A 457 18.64 15.92 -25.89
N GLY A 458 19.18 14.75 -26.23
CA GLY A 458 18.38 13.56 -26.54
C GLY A 458 17.50 13.08 -25.38
N LEU A 459 17.86 13.38 -24.13
CA LEU A 459 17.06 13.01 -22.95
C LEU A 459 15.91 13.99 -22.66
N ARG A 460 15.92 15.22 -23.21
CA ARG A 460 14.94 16.27 -22.89
C ARG A 460 13.49 15.79 -23.10
N GLY A 461 13.20 15.18 -24.26
CA GLY A 461 11.84 14.71 -24.57
C GLY A 461 11.35 13.64 -23.59
N SER A 462 12.23 12.72 -23.17
CA SER A 462 11.88 11.70 -22.17
C SER A 462 11.72 12.27 -20.76
N VAL A 463 12.51 13.30 -20.41
CA VAL A 463 12.35 14.03 -19.14
C VAL A 463 11.01 14.76 -19.11
N GLU A 464 10.63 15.40 -20.21
CA GLU A 464 9.35 16.11 -20.35
C GLU A 464 8.15 15.14 -20.28
N ASP A 465 8.16 14.05 -21.06
CA ASP A 465 7.10 13.03 -21.01
C ASP A 465 6.88 12.47 -19.59
N LYS A 466 7.99 12.16 -18.89
CA LYS A 466 7.92 11.63 -17.52
C LYS A 466 7.52 12.69 -16.50
N TYR A 467 7.87 13.95 -16.72
CA TYR A 467 7.38 15.07 -15.91
C TYR A 467 5.86 15.23 -16.09
N ASP A 468 5.38 15.29 -17.33
CA ASP A 468 3.96 15.45 -17.67
C ASP A 468 3.14 14.30 -17.08
N PHE A 469 3.65 13.06 -17.15
CA PHE A 469 3.07 11.91 -16.47
C PHE A 469 2.89 12.15 -14.96
N PHE A 470 3.97 12.53 -14.25
CA PHE A 470 3.91 12.67 -12.79
C PHE A 470 3.08 13.87 -12.34
N GLU A 471 2.95 14.89 -13.17
CA GLU A 471 2.19 16.07 -12.87
C GLU A 471 0.71 15.76 -12.65
N TRP A 472 0.04 15.07 -13.58
CA TRP A 472 -1.34 14.64 -13.39
C TRP A 472 -1.45 13.46 -12.42
N TYR A 473 -0.50 12.52 -12.45
CA TYR A 473 -0.53 11.32 -11.60
C TYR A 473 -0.59 11.67 -10.12
N LEU A 474 0.23 12.63 -9.68
CA LEU A 474 0.28 13.10 -8.30
C LEU A 474 -0.79 14.16 -7.99
N ALA A 475 -1.30 14.87 -8.99
CA ALA A 475 -2.41 15.81 -8.79
C ALA A 475 -3.73 15.09 -8.51
N PHE A 476 -3.99 13.97 -9.22
CA PHE A 476 -5.26 13.26 -9.17
C PHE A 476 -5.30 12.09 -8.19
N SER A 477 -4.14 11.65 -7.68
CA SER A 477 -4.09 10.44 -6.85
C SER A 477 -3.02 10.45 -5.77
N LYS A 478 -3.24 9.63 -4.73
CA LYS A 478 -2.26 9.33 -3.67
C LYS A 478 -2.29 7.86 -3.26
N LEU A 479 -1.32 7.40 -2.45
CA LEU A 479 -1.19 6.00 -2.05
C LEU A 479 -2.44 5.44 -1.36
N SER A 480 -3.00 6.18 -0.40
CA SER A 480 -4.29 5.88 0.21
C SER A 480 -4.92 7.14 0.77
N PHE A 481 -6.14 7.05 1.29
CA PHE A 481 -6.77 8.19 1.96
C PHE A 481 -5.88 8.80 3.07
N LYS A 482 -5.18 7.95 3.85
CA LYS A 482 -4.35 8.35 5.00
C LYS A 482 -2.86 8.52 4.68
N GLU A 483 -2.41 8.02 3.53
CA GLU A 483 -0.99 7.97 3.16
C GLU A 483 -0.76 8.80 1.90
N GLU A 484 0.04 9.85 2.03
CA GLU A 484 0.54 10.66 0.91
C GLU A 484 1.75 9.97 0.25
N ASP A 485 2.03 10.30 -1.01
CA ASP A 485 3.31 9.94 -1.60
C ASP A 485 4.46 10.64 -0.85
N PRO A 486 5.67 10.05 -0.81
CA PRO A 486 6.79 10.64 -0.11
C PRO A 486 7.16 12.04 -0.60
N ASP A 487 7.48 12.96 0.31
CA ASP A 487 7.76 14.38 0.00
C ASP A 487 8.87 14.59 -1.05
N TYR A 488 9.82 13.66 -1.17
CA TYR A 488 10.90 13.75 -2.16
C TYR A 488 10.41 13.52 -3.59
N PHE A 489 9.26 12.87 -3.78
CA PHE A 489 8.78 12.44 -5.09
C PHE A 489 8.45 13.64 -5.99
N HIS A 490 7.59 14.55 -5.51
CA HIS A 490 7.33 15.83 -6.19
C HIS A 490 8.61 16.66 -6.41
N ARG A 491 9.46 16.71 -5.39
CA ARG A 491 10.68 17.52 -5.41
C ARG A 491 11.66 17.06 -6.49
N ASP A 492 11.91 15.75 -6.58
CA ASP A 492 12.87 15.20 -7.54
C ASP A 492 12.35 15.29 -8.98
N VAL A 493 11.04 15.13 -9.19
CA VAL A 493 10.41 15.33 -10.52
C VAL A 493 10.58 16.78 -10.99
N GLU A 494 10.21 17.76 -10.15
CA GLU A 494 10.33 19.18 -10.49
C GLU A 494 11.79 19.63 -10.65
N ASP A 495 12.70 19.15 -9.79
CA ASP A 495 14.13 19.46 -9.86
C ASP A 495 14.76 18.92 -11.14
N CYS A 496 14.41 17.70 -11.56
CA CYS A 496 14.90 17.15 -12.82
C CYS A 496 14.42 17.98 -14.02
N TYR A 497 13.15 18.38 -14.04
CA TYR A 497 12.62 19.23 -15.12
C TYR A 497 13.36 20.58 -15.18
N LYS A 498 13.48 21.27 -14.04
CA LYS A 498 14.18 22.57 -13.95
C LYS A 498 15.59 22.51 -14.52
N ARG A 499 16.35 21.47 -14.18
CA ARG A 499 17.72 21.27 -14.67
C ARG A 499 17.77 21.21 -16.19
N TYR A 500 16.92 20.40 -16.80
CA TYR A 500 16.95 20.23 -18.25
C TYR A 500 16.40 21.46 -18.98
N PHE A 501 15.37 22.13 -18.45
CA PHE A 501 14.65 23.18 -19.19
C PHE A 501 15.04 24.62 -18.82
N THR A 502 15.93 24.81 -17.85
CA THR A 502 16.40 26.15 -17.46
C THR A 502 17.87 26.36 -17.81
N GLN A 503 18.19 27.53 -18.38
CA GLN A 503 19.57 27.93 -18.69
C GLN A 503 20.22 28.77 -17.57
N ASP A 504 19.41 29.44 -16.74
CA ASP A 504 19.84 30.31 -15.62
C ASP A 504 19.03 29.99 -14.35
N THR A 505 19.74 29.79 -13.24
CA THR A 505 19.15 29.48 -11.91
C THR A 505 18.15 30.55 -11.43
N GLN A 506 18.27 31.80 -11.89
CA GLN A 506 17.32 32.86 -11.55
C GLN A 506 15.91 32.67 -12.15
N ASN A 507 15.78 31.87 -13.22
CA ASN A 507 14.52 31.68 -13.94
C ASN A 507 13.87 30.30 -13.73
N GLU A 508 14.43 29.42 -12.90
CA GLU A 508 13.94 28.03 -12.73
C GLU A 508 12.47 27.95 -12.31
N GLU A 509 12.08 28.79 -11.35
CA GLU A 509 10.70 28.81 -10.85
C GLU A 509 9.75 29.40 -11.89
N LYS A 510 10.21 30.35 -12.71
CA LYS A 510 9.43 30.91 -13.80
C LYS A 510 9.19 29.88 -14.88
N THR A 511 10.23 29.20 -15.36
CA THR A 511 10.14 28.12 -16.35
C THR A 511 9.21 27.00 -15.88
N LEU A 512 9.37 26.54 -14.63
CA LEU A 512 8.49 25.49 -14.09
C LEU A 512 7.03 25.96 -14.01
N ASN A 513 6.79 27.20 -13.60
CA ASN A 513 5.44 27.76 -13.53
C ASN A 513 4.82 27.99 -14.92
N GLU A 514 5.62 28.29 -15.94
CA GLU A 514 5.16 28.33 -17.33
C GLU A 514 4.72 26.94 -17.79
N LYS A 515 5.55 25.91 -17.57
CA LYS A 515 5.17 24.53 -17.87
C LYS A 515 3.90 24.07 -17.17
N LYS A 516 3.76 24.37 -15.86
CA LYS A 516 2.55 24.03 -15.08
C LYS A 516 1.26 24.67 -15.59
N LYS A 517 1.32 25.72 -16.41
CA LYS A 517 0.12 26.35 -17.00
C LYS A 517 -0.39 25.60 -18.23
N GLU A 518 0.43 24.72 -18.80
CA GLU A 518 0.13 23.98 -20.03
C GLU A 518 -0.76 22.75 -19.79
N SER A 519 -1.11 22.48 -18.53
CA SER A 519 -1.69 21.23 -18.09
C SER A 519 -2.66 21.42 -16.92
N PHE A 520 -3.65 20.54 -16.82
CA PHE A 520 -4.67 20.63 -15.77
C PHE A 520 -4.08 20.29 -14.39
N GLY A 521 -3.26 19.25 -14.30
CA GLY A 521 -2.55 18.85 -13.08
C GLY A 521 -1.64 19.96 -12.55
N GLY A 522 -0.96 20.66 -13.45
CA GLY A 522 -0.06 21.77 -13.18
C GLY A 522 -0.83 22.98 -12.68
N LEU A 523 -1.99 23.30 -13.26
CA LEU A 523 -2.83 24.38 -12.75
C LEU A 523 -3.33 24.12 -11.32
N LEU A 524 -3.65 22.86 -10.97
CA LEU A 524 -4.01 22.49 -9.60
C LEU A 524 -2.88 22.73 -8.58
N HIS A 525 -1.62 22.86 -9.01
CA HIS A 525 -0.53 23.30 -8.14
C HIS A 525 -0.79 24.70 -7.58
N PHE A 526 -1.35 25.62 -8.36
CA PHE A 526 -1.60 26.99 -7.91
C PHE A 526 -2.64 27.04 -6.80
N LEU A 527 -3.61 26.11 -6.74
CA LEU A 527 -4.52 25.98 -5.59
C LEU A 527 -3.80 25.73 -4.25
N LYS A 528 -2.57 25.19 -4.31
CA LYS A 528 -1.74 24.87 -3.15
C LYS A 528 -0.68 25.96 -2.86
N SER A 529 -0.61 27.00 -3.68
CA SER A 529 0.43 28.05 -3.67
C SER A 529 -0.02 29.34 -2.97
N ASP A 530 0.89 30.30 -2.81
CA ASP A 530 0.57 31.64 -2.30
C ASP A 530 -0.33 32.40 -3.29
N ILE A 531 -1.23 33.24 -2.77
CA ILE A 531 -2.11 34.09 -3.60
C ILE A 531 -1.29 34.93 -4.60
N ASN A 532 -0.15 35.49 -4.17
CA ASN A 532 0.66 36.33 -5.07
C ASN A 532 1.22 35.53 -6.25
N VAL A 533 1.62 34.28 -6.02
CA VAL A 533 2.09 33.37 -7.06
C VAL A 533 0.96 33.04 -8.02
N CYS A 534 -0.25 32.79 -7.51
CA CYS A 534 -1.44 32.55 -8.34
C CYS A 534 -1.74 33.76 -9.23
N LYS A 535 -1.81 34.95 -8.61
CA LYS A 535 -2.07 36.21 -9.30
C LYS A 535 -1.04 36.45 -10.41
N GLN A 536 0.25 36.43 -10.08
CA GLN A 536 1.34 36.67 -11.03
C GLN A 536 1.30 35.72 -12.24
N ASN A 537 0.86 34.48 -12.02
CA ASN A 537 0.91 33.43 -13.04
C ASN A 537 -0.37 33.29 -13.86
N LEU A 538 -1.54 33.58 -13.29
CA LEU A 538 -2.84 33.30 -13.91
C LEU A 538 -3.61 34.57 -14.33
N SER A 539 -3.32 35.75 -13.78
CA SER A 539 -4.12 36.96 -14.08
C SER A 539 -4.01 37.41 -15.53
N ALA A 540 -2.95 37.01 -16.24
CA ALA A 540 -2.70 37.33 -17.64
C ALA A 540 -3.04 36.17 -18.61
N SER A 541 -3.77 35.13 -18.16
CA SER A 541 -4.14 34.00 -19.01
C SER A 541 -4.90 34.47 -20.26
N GLU A 542 -4.34 34.14 -21.43
CA GLU A 542 -4.93 34.53 -22.71
C GLU A 542 -6.30 33.88 -22.91
N LYS A 543 -7.26 34.69 -23.38
CA LYS A 543 -8.60 34.19 -23.70
C LYS A 543 -8.51 33.28 -24.92
N PRO A 544 -9.05 32.04 -24.86
CA PRO A 544 -9.08 31.16 -26.02
C PRO A 544 -9.81 31.82 -27.18
N ARG A 545 -9.11 31.95 -28.31
CA ARG A 545 -9.61 32.51 -29.58
C ARG A 545 -10.24 31.44 -30.47
N SER A 546 -9.90 30.17 -30.23
CA SER A 546 -10.43 29.01 -30.94
C SER A 546 -11.35 28.20 -30.03
N ASP A 547 -12.08 27.24 -30.62
CA ASP A 547 -12.84 26.22 -29.89
C ASP A 547 -11.99 25.00 -29.52
N ASN A 548 -10.67 25.17 -29.36
CA ASN A 548 -9.78 24.13 -28.87
C ASN A 548 -10.14 23.78 -27.41
N GLU A 549 -10.42 22.49 -27.17
CA GLU A 549 -10.88 22.00 -25.87
C GLU A 549 -9.86 22.27 -24.76
N ASP A 550 -8.59 21.89 -24.97
CA ASP A 550 -7.53 22.00 -23.98
C ASP A 550 -7.36 23.45 -23.50
N GLN A 551 -7.29 24.40 -24.45
CA GLN A 551 -7.19 25.83 -24.12
C GLN A 551 -8.39 26.32 -23.31
N ILE A 552 -9.60 25.87 -23.65
CA ILE A 552 -10.83 26.25 -22.92
C ILE A 552 -10.83 25.65 -21.52
N VAL A 553 -10.48 24.38 -21.39
CA VAL A 553 -10.40 23.65 -20.11
C VAL A 553 -9.41 24.33 -19.17
N LEU A 554 -8.18 24.59 -19.64
CA LEU A 554 -7.14 25.26 -18.86
C LEU A 554 -7.55 26.69 -18.47
N TYR A 555 -8.14 27.44 -19.40
CA TYR A 555 -8.62 28.80 -19.14
C TYR A 555 -9.72 28.83 -18.06
N ILE A 556 -10.67 27.90 -18.11
CA ILE A 556 -11.76 27.83 -17.12
C ILE A 556 -11.22 27.43 -15.75
N LEU A 557 -10.31 26.46 -15.68
CA LEU A 557 -9.68 26.09 -14.41
C LEU A 557 -8.90 27.27 -13.83
N ALA A 558 -8.09 27.98 -14.62
CA ALA A 558 -7.37 29.17 -14.17
C ALA A 558 -8.31 30.25 -13.60
N ASN A 559 -9.45 30.52 -14.26
CA ASN A 559 -10.46 31.47 -13.75
C ASN A 559 -11.14 30.97 -12.47
N THR A 560 -11.35 29.66 -12.34
CA THR A 560 -11.87 29.05 -11.11
C THR A 560 -10.89 29.27 -9.96
N ILE A 561 -9.60 29.03 -10.18
CA ILE A 561 -8.54 29.26 -9.19
C ILE A 561 -8.45 30.74 -8.80
N LEU A 562 -8.50 31.66 -9.78
CA LEU A 562 -8.52 33.11 -9.52
C LEU A 562 -9.73 33.51 -8.66
N SER A 563 -10.92 33.00 -8.99
CA SER A 563 -12.13 33.23 -8.19
C SER A 563 -11.91 32.81 -6.74
N LEU A 564 -11.46 31.57 -6.51
CA LEU A 564 -11.21 31.05 -5.15
C LEU A 564 -10.10 31.81 -4.41
N SER A 565 -9.21 32.46 -5.15
CA SER A 565 -8.16 33.35 -4.63
C SER A 565 -8.68 34.73 -4.23
N GLY A 566 -9.93 35.07 -4.55
CA GLY A 566 -10.47 36.43 -4.40
C GLY A 566 -9.97 37.41 -5.46
N GLU A 567 -9.36 36.91 -6.54
CA GLU A 567 -8.84 37.74 -7.63
C GLU A 567 -9.88 37.92 -8.75
N PRO A 568 -9.80 39.01 -9.54
CA PRO A 568 -10.67 39.23 -10.67
C PRO A 568 -10.62 38.07 -11.67
N CYS A 569 -11.78 37.57 -12.08
CA CYS A 569 -11.92 36.48 -13.04
C CYS A 569 -13.09 36.76 -14.01
N GLU A 570 -13.16 35.98 -15.09
CA GLU A 570 -14.25 36.07 -16.05
C GLU A 570 -15.57 35.59 -15.42
N LYS A 571 -16.68 36.23 -15.80
CA LYS A 571 -18.02 35.90 -15.30
C LYS A 571 -18.38 34.44 -15.59
N THR A 572 -18.98 33.76 -14.60
CA THR A 572 -19.36 32.34 -14.67
C THR A 572 -20.21 32.02 -15.90
N GLU A 573 -21.12 32.92 -16.32
CA GLU A 573 -21.98 32.72 -17.49
C GLU A 573 -21.19 32.58 -18.78
N LYS A 574 -20.08 33.32 -18.93
CA LYS A 574 -19.22 33.24 -20.11
C LYS A 574 -18.38 31.97 -20.12
N LEU A 575 -17.91 31.53 -18.95
CA LEU A 575 -17.21 30.24 -18.82
C LEU A 575 -18.14 29.08 -19.17
N GLN A 576 -19.37 29.12 -18.64
CA GLN A 576 -20.43 28.17 -18.98
C GLN A 576 -20.78 28.19 -20.48
N ALA A 577 -20.90 29.36 -21.11
CA ALA A 577 -21.20 29.45 -22.54
C ALA A 577 -20.15 28.74 -23.41
N ARG A 578 -18.86 28.81 -23.04
CA ARG A 578 -17.79 28.10 -23.74
C ARG A 578 -17.92 26.58 -23.62
N LEU A 579 -18.14 26.07 -22.41
CA LEU A 579 -18.36 24.62 -22.20
C LEU A 579 -19.60 24.12 -22.92
N ARG A 580 -20.69 24.89 -22.90
CA ARG A 580 -21.91 24.55 -23.64
C ARG A 580 -21.65 24.45 -25.13
N LYS A 581 -20.93 25.41 -25.71
CA LYS A 581 -20.60 25.39 -27.14
C LYS A 581 -19.86 24.09 -27.51
N LEU A 582 -18.92 23.66 -26.67
CA LEU A 582 -18.23 22.39 -26.84
C LEU A 582 -19.18 21.19 -26.64
N TRP A 583 -19.98 21.19 -25.58
CA TRP A 583 -20.95 20.13 -25.32
C TRP A 583 -21.88 19.90 -26.53
N PHE A 584 -22.49 20.96 -27.06
CA PHE A 584 -23.41 20.88 -28.18
C PHE A 584 -22.75 20.59 -29.54
N SER A 585 -21.44 20.80 -29.68
CA SER A 585 -20.74 20.37 -30.90
C SER A 585 -20.43 18.88 -30.89
N LYS A 586 -20.13 18.32 -29.73
CA LYS A 586 -19.90 16.88 -29.51
C LYS A 586 -19.93 16.57 -28.02
N GLU A 587 -20.84 15.73 -27.57
CA GLU A 587 -20.96 15.38 -26.14
C GLU A 587 -19.94 14.31 -25.71
N GLN A 588 -19.66 13.34 -26.59
CA GLN A 588 -18.84 12.16 -26.30
C GLN A 588 -17.37 12.30 -26.73
N GLY A 589 -16.50 11.56 -26.05
CA GLY A 589 -15.09 11.43 -26.42
C GLY A 589 -14.27 12.70 -26.16
N ARG A 590 -14.66 13.48 -25.14
CA ARG A 590 -13.87 14.61 -24.61
C ARG A 590 -13.01 14.16 -23.42
N SER A 591 -12.10 15.02 -22.98
CA SER A 591 -11.21 14.76 -21.84
C SER A 591 -11.96 14.58 -20.51
N PRO A 592 -11.44 13.82 -19.54
CA PRO A 592 -12.00 13.73 -18.20
C PRO A 592 -12.12 15.10 -17.52
N GLU A 593 -11.14 15.98 -17.76
CA GLU A 593 -11.09 17.36 -17.27
C GLU A 593 -12.26 18.20 -17.79
N PHE A 594 -12.60 18.08 -19.08
CA PHE A 594 -13.75 18.76 -19.65
C PHE A 594 -15.03 18.38 -18.88
N TYR A 595 -15.28 17.08 -18.68
CA TYR A 595 -16.45 16.61 -17.96
C TYR A 595 -16.44 17.00 -16.48
N LEU A 596 -15.26 17.00 -15.84
CA LEU A 596 -15.11 17.52 -14.49
C LEU A 596 -15.57 18.99 -14.42
N LEU A 597 -15.13 19.83 -15.35
CA LEU A 597 -15.56 21.24 -15.40
C LEU A 597 -17.06 21.40 -15.69
N ILE A 598 -17.68 20.48 -16.46
CA ILE A 598 -19.13 20.44 -16.61
C ILE A 598 -19.79 20.25 -15.24
N PHE A 599 -19.35 19.28 -14.44
CA PHE A 599 -19.88 19.12 -13.07
C PHE A 599 -19.64 20.37 -12.21
N LEU A 600 -18.42 20.91 -12.20
CA LEU A 600 -18.09 22.05 -11.33
C LEU A 600 -18.93 23.31 -11.67
N LEU A 601 -19.21 23.57 -12.95
CA LEU A 601 -19.91 24.79 -13.38
C LEU A 601 -21.42 24.60 -13.56
N PHE A 602 -21.90 23.39 -13.88
CA PHE A 602 -23.31 23.12 -14.16
C PHE A 602 -24.01 22.29 -13.08
N TRP A 603 -23.33 21.91 -11.99
CA TRP A 603 -24.06 21.37 -10.85
C TRP A 603 -25.19 22.33 -10.47
N PRO A 604 -26.44 21.86 -10.35
CA PRO A 604 -27.57 22.76 -10.18
C PRO A 604 -27.41 23.54 -8.87
N ASP A 605 -27.82 24.80 -8.87
CA ASP A 605 -27.78 25.71 -7.72
C ASP A 605 -29.17 26.34 -7.60
N GLU A 606 -29.71 26.45 -6.38
CA GLU A 606 -31.01 27.09 -6.15
C GLU A 606 -30.99 28.56 -6.61
N ALA A 607 -29.80 29.19 -6.63
CA ALA A 607 -29.59 30.55 -7.10
C ALA A 607 -29.53 30.69 -8.64
N GLN A 608 -29.36 29.60 -9.40
CA GLN A 608 -29.26 29.66 -10.86
C GLN A 608 -30.65 29.51 -11.50
N LYS A 609 -31.26 30.64 -11.90
CA LYS A 609 -32.46 30.66 -12.75
C LYS A 609 -32.30 29.66 -13.91
N ALA A 610 -33.32 28.84 -14.15
CA ALA A 610 -33.39 27.84 -15.21
C ALA A 610 -32.80 28.39 -16.52
N LYS A 611 -31.58 27.95 -16.85
CA LYS A 611 -30.89 28.35 -18.09
C LYS A 611 -31.43 27.49 -19.22
N ALA A 612 -31.68 28.08 -20.39
CA ALA A 612 -32.09 27.34 -21.58
C ALA A 612 -31.00 26.31 -21.97
N ASN A 613 -31.34 25.02 -22.00
CA ASN A 613 -30.53 23.88 -22.45
C ASN A 613 -29.17 23.72 -21.72
N PRO A 614 -29.13 23.27 -20.46
CA PRO A 614 -27.89 22.85 -19.80
C PRO A 614 -27.39 21.49 -20.33
N PRO A 615 -26.08 21.19 -20.19
CA PRO A 615 -25.55 19.83 -20.40
C PRO A 615 -26.28 18.79 -19.55
N ASP A 616 -26.49 17.59 -20.10
CA ASP A 616 -27.08 16.47 -19.38
C ASP A 616 -26.06 15.86 -18.43
N LEU A 617 -26.27 16.06 -17.12
CA LEU A 617 -25.37 15.57 -16.09
C LEU A 617 -25.45 14.06 -15.89
N GLU A 618 -26.56 13.40 -16.25
CA GLU A 618 -26.69 11.94 -16.13
C GLU A 618 -25.79 11.26 -17.18
N ASN A 619 -25.91 11.66 -18.44
CA ASN A 619 -25.03 11.21 -19.52
C ASN A 619 -23.56 11.61 -19.29
N CYS A 620 -23.32 12.79 -18.71
CA CYS A 620 -21.97 13.24 -18.36
C CYS A 620 -21.24 12.29 -17.41
N VAL A 621 -21.94 11.62 -16.47
CA VAL A 621 -21.32 10.63 -15.57
C VAL A 621 -20.75 9.45 -16.36
N GLU A 622 -21.51 8.94 -17.31
CA GLU A 622 -21.09 7.81 -18.14
C GLU A 622 -19.91 8.21 -19.04
N TYR A 623 -20.03 9.33 -19.74
CA TYR A 623 -18.97 9.81 -20.64
C TYR A 623 -17.67 10.11 -19.88
N MET A 624 -17.78 10.71 -18.69
CA MET A 624 -16.62 10.96 -17.83
C MET A 624 -15.97 9.66 -17.36
N SER A 625 -16.77 8.65 -16.96
CA SER A 625 -16.22 7.36 -16.54
C SER A 625 -15.50 6.66 -17.69
N GLN A 626 -16.07 6.66 -18.91
CA GLN A 626 -15.43 6.07 -20.09
C GLN A 626 -14.14 6.82 -20.47
N SER A 627 -14.15 8.15 -20.39
CA SER A 627 -12.98 8.98 -20.65
C SER A 627 -11.88 8.74 -19.61
N TYR A 628 -12.24 8.67 -18.32
CA TYR A 628 -11.31 8.36 -17.24
C TYR A 628 -10.63 7.00 -17.44
N GLU A 629 -11.39 5.95 -17.78
CA GLU A 629 -10.80 4.61 -17.95
C GLU A 629 -9.82 4.57 -19.13
N ARG A 630 -10.07 5.37 -20.19
CA ARG A 630 -9.19 5.51 -21.36
C ARG A 630 -7.90 6.25 -21.06
N GLU A 631 -7.98 7.38 -20.35
CA GLU A 631 -6.83 8.28 -20.14
C GLU A 631 -6.01 7.91 -18.90
N TYR A 632 -6.68 7.57 -17.79
CA TYR A 632 -6.03 7.43 -16.48
C TYR A 632 -6.24 6.07 -15.81
N GLY A 633 -7.25 5.31 -16.22
CA GLY A 633 -7.73 4.11 -15.53
C GLY A 633 -6.63 3.10 -15.22
N GLU A 634 -5.80 2.79 -16.20
CA GLU A 634 -4.74 1.78 -16.06
C GLU A 634 -3.62 2.24 -15.09
N HIS A 635 -3.24 3.51 -15.15
CA HIS A 635 -2.16 4.08 -14.36
C HIS A 635 -2.56 4.42 -12.92
N LEU A 636 -3.81 4.85 -12.70
CA LEU A 636 -4.33 5.19 -11.37
C LEU A 636 -4.95 3.99 -10.64
N ARG A 637 -4.89 2.80 -11.24
CA ARG A 637 -5.45 1.58 -10.64
C ARG A 637 -4.81 1.28 -9.29
N GLY A 638 -5.66 1.08 -8.28
CA GLY A 638 -5.23 0.76 -6.91
C GLY A 638 -4.74 1.95 -6.10
N ARG A 639 -4.79 3.16 -6.64
CA ARG A 639 -4.53 4.41 -5.91
C ARG A 639 -5.83 5.06 -5.44
N TYR A 640 -5.71 5.90 -4.42
CA TYR A 640 -6.84 6.69 -3.95
C TYR A 640 -6.96 7.95 -4.82
N LEU A 641 -8.10 8.12 -5.49
CA LEU A 641 -8.40 9.31 -6.27
C LEU A 641 -8.74 10.47 -5.35
N VAL A 642 -8.00 11.58 -5.48
CA VAL A 642 -8.14 12.74 -4.62
C VAL A 642 -9.40 13.53 -5.03
N PRO A 643 -10.31 13.87 -4.10
CA PRO A 643 -11.34 14.85 -4.37
C PRO A 643 -10.69 16.22 -4.55
N LEU A 644 -10.82 16.79 -5.74
CA LEU A 644 -10.23 18.08 -6.08
C LEU A 644 -11.06 19.23 -5.49
N PHE A 645 -12.38 19.10 -5.59
CA PHE A 645 -13.36 20.06 -5.11
C PHE A 645 -14.52 19.37 -4.39
N PHE A 646 -15.15 20.06 -3.47
CA PHE A 646 -16.41 19.73 -2.82
C PHE A 646 -17.43 20.82 -3.08
N LEU A 647 -18.71 20.45 -3.06
CA LEU A 647 -19.80 21.41 -3.15
C LEU A 647 -20.03 22.09 -1.80
N GLY A 648 -19.94 23.41 -1.77
CA GLY A 648 -20.20 24.29 -0.63
C GLY A 648 -21.52 25.06 -0.77
N THR A 649 -21.74 25.98 0.17
CA THR A 649 -23.00 26.75 0.33
C THR A 649 -23.00 28.11 -0.36
N GLU A 650 -21.85 28.62 -0.79
CA GLU A 650 -21.74 29.89 -1.51
C GLU A 650 -22.29 29.77 -2.94
N GLY A 651 -22.51 30.90 -3.62
CA GLY A 651 -22.99 30.94 -5.02
C GLY A 651 -21.88 31.03 -6.06
N GLY A 652 -22.20 30.71 -7.31
CA GLY A 652 -21.28 30.86 -8.45
C GLY A 652 -20.04 29.96 -8.33
N LEU A 653 -18.85 30.47 -8.66
CA LEU A 653 -17.59 29.72 -8.53
C LEU A 653 -17.13 29.55 -7.07
N GLN A 654 -17.56 30.43 -6.16
CA GLN A 654 -17.15 30.36 -4.75
C GLN A 654 -17.80 29.20 -3.98
N ARG A 655 -18.81 28.55 -4.58
CA ARG A 655 -19.38 27.30 -4.07
C ARG A 655 -18.38 26.15 -4.03
N LEU A 656 -17.25 26.24 -4.73
CA LEU A 656 -16.28 25.16 -4.83
C LEU A 656 -15.31 25.23 -3.65
N VAL A 657 -15.38 24.22 -2.78
CA VAL A 657 -14.49 24.07 -1.63
C VAL A 657 -13.34 23.15 -2.04
N HIS A 658 -12.11 23.63 -2.08
CA HIS A 658 -10.99 22.77 -2.45
C HIS A 658 -10.54 21.89 -1.26
N ALA A 659 -10.03 20.69 -1.53
CA ALA A 659 -9.49 19.78 -0.50
C ALA A 659 -7.97 19.59 -0.56
N LEU A 660 -7.28 20.41 -1.36
CA LEU A 660 -5.85 20.26 -1.60
C LEU A 660 -4.99 20.80 -0.44
N LYS A 661 -4.04 19.98 0.03
CA LYS A 661 -3.08 20.33 1.08
C LYS A 661 -2.04 21.34 0.55
N PRO A 662 -1.72 22.41 1.30
CA PRO A 662 -0.76 23.42 0.84
C PRO A 662 0.68 22.87 0.86
N HIS A 663 1.52 23.37 -0.05
CA HIS A 663 2.90 22.89 -0.18
C HIS A 663 3.85 23.36 0.94
N LYS A 664 3.53 24.46 1.65
CA LYS A 664 4.35 25.00 2.76
C LYS A 664 3.47 25.53 3.91
N LYS A 665 3.97 25.45 5.14
CA LYS A 665 3.34 26.06 6.33
C LYS A 665 3.53 27.59 6.28
N GLY A 666 2.49 28.36 6.59
CA GLY A 666 2.58 29.83 6.72
C GLY A 666 2.25 30.67 5.49
N LEU A 667 1.76 30.07 4.39
CA LEU A 667 1.35 30.80 3.17
C LEU A 667 0.10 31.67 3.41
N ARG A 668 0.00 32.83 2.73
CA ARG A 668 -1.25 33.60 2.68
C ARG A 668 -2.24 32.77 1.85
N ARG A 669 -3.23 32.22 2.56
CA ARG A 669 -4.17 31.23 2.00
C ARG A 669 -5.18 31.92 1.09
N LEU A 670 -5.61 31.20 0.06
CA LEU A 670 -6.79 31.51 -0.75
C LEU A 670 -7.96 31.96 0.16
N VAL A 671 -8.67 33.00 -0.27
CA VAL A 671 -9.61 33.78 0.54
C VAL A 671 -10.88 32.97 0.89
N HIS A 672 -11.25 31.98 0.06
CA HIS A 672 -12.47 31.19 0.22
C HIS A 672 -12.23 29.74 0.68
N SER A 673 -13.22 29.23 1.42
CA SER A 673 -13.37 27.91 2.06
C SER A 673 -12.38 26.80 1.67
N LYS A 674 -11.56 26.40 2.64
CA LYS A 674 -10.63 25.27 2.57
C LYS A 674 -11.03 24.18 3.56
N LEU A 675 -11.07 22.93 3.10
CA LEU A 675 -11.12 21.79 4.00
C LEU A 675 -9.74 21.58 4.64
N HIS A 676 -9.71 21.57 5.98
CA HIS A 676 -8.54 21.11 6.71
C HIS A 676 -8.43 19.59 6.67
N GLN A 677 -7.24 19.07 6.99
CA GLN A 677 -7.01 17.62 7.05
C GLN A 677 -8.02 16.93 8.00
N THR A 678 -8.33 17.57 9.12
CA THR A 678 -9.34 17.09 10.08
C THR A 678 -10.73 17.04 9.44
N ASP A 679 -11.13 18.06 8.69
CA ASP A 679 -12.42 18.07 7.99
C ASP A 679 -12.50 16.95 6.95
N LEU A 680 -11.40 16.68 6.24
CA LEU A 680 -11.34 15.59 5.28
C LEU A 680 -11.46 14.23 5.97
N GLU A 681 -10.82 14.04 7.13
CA GLU A 681 -10.95 12.84 7.95
C GLU A 681 -12.40 12.62 8.39
N LEU A 682 -13.06 13.67 8.91
CA LEU A 682 -14.47 13.67 9.29
C LEU A 682 -15.40 13.27 8.13
N LEU A 683 -15.12 13.70 6.89
CA LEU A 683 -15.88 13.30 5.69
C LEU A 683 -15.80 11.80 5.38
N THR A 684 -14.81 11.10 5.94
CA THR A 684 -14.60 9.66 5.75
C THR A 684 -14.85 8.84 7.00
N GLU A 685 -15.17 9.49 8.13
CA GLU A 685 -15.60 8.81 9.33
C GLU A 685 -16.97 8.16 9.13
N ARG A 686 -17.15 7.01 9.78
CA ARG A 686 -18.40 6.26 9.79
C ARG A 686 -19.42 6.80 10.79
N ASP A 687 -19.03 7.82 11.54
CA ASP A 687 -19.95 8.50 12.42
C ASP A 687 -20.85 9.42 11.59
N GLU A 688 -22.10 8.98 11.42
CA GLU A 688 -23.11 9.74 10.70
C GLU A 688 -23.51 11.01 11.45
N SER A 689 -23.14 11.22 12.72
CA SER A 689 -23.48 12.44 13.49
C SER A 689 -22.55 13.62 13.24
N VAL A 690 -21.41 13.39 12.60
CA VAL A 690 -20.37 14.39 12.34
C VAL A 690 -20.83 15.38 11.26
N GLU A 691 -20.70 16.68 11.56
CA GLU A 691 -20.91 17.75 10.59
C GLU A 691 -19.57 18.41 10.24
N VAL A 692 -19.40 18.71 8.95
CA VAL A 692 -18.18 19.30 8.41
C VAL A 692 -18.46 20.72 7.98
N LYS A 693 -17.62 21.66 8.45
CA LYS A 693 -17.75 23.08 8.13
C LYS A 693 -17.28 23.34 6.70
N CYS A 694 -18.04 24.13 5.93
CA CYS A 694 -17.84 24.55 4.53
C CYS A 694 -18.60 23.76 3.45
N PRO A 695 -18.47 22.42 3.32
CA PRO A 695 -19.21 21.70 2.29
C PRO A 695 -20.70 21.62 2.67
N GLN A 696 -21.57 21.60 1.66
CA GLN A 696 -23.00 21.46 1.83
C GLN A 696 -23.41 20.00 1.71
N ARG A 697 -24.29 19.55 2.60
CA ARG A 697 -25.00 18.27 2.45
C ARG A 697 -26.10 18.40 1.40
N ILE A 698 -26.14 17.47 0.45
CA ILE A 698 -27.21 17.40 -0.54
C ILE A 698 -28.09 16.18 -0.32
N ASN A 699 -29.32 16.27 -0.79
CA ASN A 699 -30.27 15.16 -0.77
C ASN A 699 -29.95 14.16 -1.88
N GLY A 700 -30.21 12.90 -1.58
CA GLY A 700 -30.03 11.81 -2.51
C GLY A 700 -30.86 10.59 -2.14
N LYS A 701 -30.70 9.55 -2.95
CA LYS A 701 -31.41 8.29 -2.76
C LYS A 701 -30.48 7.13 -3.03
N VAL A 702 -30.57 6.10 -2.21
CA VAL A 702 -29.93 4.81 -2.48
C VAL A 702 -30.97 3.84 -3.05
N LYS A 703 -30.70 3.32 -4.24
CA LYS A 703 -31.52 2.33 -4.95
C LYS A 703 -30.59 1.33 -5.63
N ASN A 704 -30.89 0.03 -5.51
CA ASN A 704 -30.09 -1.04 -6.11
C ASN A 704 -28.58 -0.94 -5.75
N GLN A 705 -28.28 -0.62 -4.49
CA GLN A 705 -26.92 -0.43 -3.98
C GLN A 705 -26.10 0.66 -4.71
N ARG A 706 -26.78 1.56 -5.42
CA ARG A 706 -26.20 2.75 -6.04
C ARG A 706 -26.78 3.98 -5.37
N VAL A 707 -25.95 5.01 -5.23
CA VAL A 707 -26.36 6.30 -4.68
C VAL A 707 -26.57 7.29 -5.83
N PHE A 708 -27.63 8.06 -5.72
CA PHE A 708 -28.01 9.09 -6.67
C PHE A 708 -28.16 10.41 -5.92
N ALA A 709 -27.63 11.49 -6.47
CA ALA A 709 -28.01 12.83 -6.05
C ALA A 709 -29.39 13.14 -6.63
N VAL A 710 -30.31 13.62 -5.79
CA VAL A 710 -31.69 13.94 -6.20
C VAL A 710 -31.86 15.45 -6.16
N ARG A 711 -32.12 16.07 -7.32
CA ARG A 711 -32.33 17.51 -7.43
C ARG A 711 -33.24 17.83 -8.60
N ASP A 712 -34.26 18.67 -8.38
CA ASP A 712 -35.22 19.12 -9.40
C ASP A 712 -35.83 18.00 -10.26
N GLY A 713 -36.09 16.84 -9.63
CA GLY A 713 -36.62 15.65 -10.30
C GLY A 713 -35.59 14.81 -11.07
N GLN A 714 -34.36 15.29 -11.26
CA GLN A 714 -33.25 14.52 -11.83
C GLN A 714 -32.56 13.63 -10.79
N GLN A 715 -32.13 12.44 -11.23
CA GLN A 715 -31.36 11.49 -10.44
C GLN A 715 -29.98 11.29 -11.07
N ILE A 716 -28.98 11.98 -10.54
CA ILE A 716 -27.62 11.92 -11.08
C ILE A 716 -26.86 10.80 -10.35
N PRO A 717 -26.32 9.79 -11.05
CA PRO A 717 -25.53 8.73 -10.42
C PRO A 717 -24.26 9.30 -9.80
N VAL A 718 -23.93 8.89 -8.56
CA VAL A 718 -22.67 9.27 -7.91
C VAL A 718 -22.00 8.04 -7.30
N SER A 719 -20.68 8.05 -7.20
CA SER A 719 -19.95 6.95 -6.57
C SER A 719 -19.99 7.07 -5.05
N ALA A 720 -20.22 5.99 -4.30
CA ALA A 720 -20.09 6.01 -2.85
C ALA A 720 -18.61 5.93 -2.44
N HIS A 721 -18.13 6.84 -1.60
CA HIS A 721 -16.78 6.75 -1.04
C HIS A 721 -16.60 5.49 -0.18
N ASP A 722 -17.55 5.22 0.73
CA ASP A 722 -17.66 3.93 1.42
C ASP A 722 -18.81 3.13 0.79
N ARG A 723 -18.46 2.10 0.01
CA ARG A 723 -19.44 1.20 -0.62
C ARG A 723 -20.32 0.48 0.41
N ALA A 724 -19.85 0.29 1.65
CA ALA A 724 -20.67 -0.31 2.70
C ALA A 724 -21.85 0.57 3.12
N SER A 725 -21.79 1.88 2.85
CA SER A 725 -22.86 2.81 3.20
C SER A 725 -24.07 2.76 2.25
N VAL A 726 -23.99 2.05 1.13
CA VAL A 726 -25.10 1.92 0.15
C VAL A 726 -25.81 0.57 0.19
N CYS A 727 -25.62 -0.22 1.26
CA CYS A 727 -26.27 -1.52 1.40
C CYS A 727 -27.79 -1.46 1.64
N LYS A 728 -28.31 -0.33 2.13
CA LYS A 728 -29.73 -0.15 2.43
C LYS A 728 -30.38 0.74 1.37
N GLN A 729 -31.66 0.53 1.08
CA GLN A 729 -32.42 1.45 0.25
C GLN A 729 -33.03 2.55 1.12
N GLY A 730 -33.10 3.78 0.60
CA GLY A 730 -33.71 4.88 1.34
C GLY A 730 -33.31 6.25 0.84
N GLN A 731 -33.96 7.27 1.40
CA GLN A 731 -33.55 8.65 1.25
C GLN A 731 -32.30 8.89 2.10
N VAL A 732 -31.32 9.54 1.51
CA VAL A 732 -30.05 9.84 2.16
C VAL A 732 -29.71 11.31 1.96
N SER A 733 -28.79 11.78 2.77
CA SER A 733 -28.00 12.96 2.44
C SER A 733 -26.51 12.59 2.47
N PHE A 734 -25.68 13.40 1.83
CA PHE A 734 -24.22 13.23 1.85
C PHE A 734 -23.51 14.52 1.41
N TYR A 735 -22.20 14.58 1.64
CA TYR A 735 -21.34 15.62 1.08
C TYR A 735 -20.86 15.20 -0.31
N LEU A 736 -20.95 16.10 -1.29
CA LEU A 736 -20.58 15.81 -2.67
C LEU A 736 -19.16 16.33 -2.96
N GLY A 737 -18.26 15.40 -3.32
CA GLY A 737 -16.92 15.70 -3.82
C GLY A 737 -16.77 15.32 -5.29
N PHE A 738 -15.81 15.94 -5.98
CA PHE A 738 -15.51 15.68 -7.38
C PHE A 738 -14.04 15.30 -7.52
N ASN A 739 -13.77 14.12 -8.07
CA ASN A 739 -12.43 13.71 -8.47
C ASN A 739 -12.37 13.56 -10.01
N ILE A 740 -11.21 13.21 -10.56
CA ILE A 740 -11.03 13.10 -12.01
C ILE A 740 -11.85 11.95 -12.65
N ARG A 741 -12.43 11.05 -11.86
CA ARG A 741 -13.34 9.99 -12.33
C ARG A 741 -14.82 10.42 -12.31
N GLY A 742 -15.19 11.35 -11.43
CA GLY A 742 -16.54 11.90 -11.35
C GLY A 742 -17.01 12.27 -9.96
N PRO A 743 -18.33 12.47 -9.78
CA PRO A 743 -18.94 12.82 -8.50
C PRO A 743 -18.91 11.66 -7.50
N VAL A 744 -18.61 11.97 -6.24
CA VAL A 744 -18.46 11.02 -5.13
C VAL A 744 -19.23 11.50 -3.89
N ALA A 745 -20.02 10.61 -3.30
CA ALA A 745 -20.76 10.82 -2.06
C ALA A 745 -19.91 10.42 -0.84
N TYR A 746 -19.68 11.37 0.06
CA TYR A 746 -18.94 11.22 1.32
C TYR A 746 -19.89 11.32 2.52
N ASN A 747 -19.58 10.56 3.58
CA ASN A 747 -20.39 10.47 4.81
C ASN A 747 -21.89 10.32 4.49
N ILE A 748 -22.31 9.21 3.89
CA ILE A 748 -23.73 8.98 3.55
C ILE A 748 -24.53 8.76 4.84
N ARG A 749 -25.61 9.52 5.04
CA ARG A 749 -26.53 9.42 6.20
C ARG A 749 -27.92 9.10 5.70
N TYR A 750 -28.57 8.12 6.30
CA TYR A 750 -29.97 7.81 5.99
C TYR A 750 -30.89 8.74 6.76
N HIS A 751 -31.95 9.20 6.10
CA HIS A 751 -33.02 9.87 6.81
C HIS A 751 -33.68 8.83 7.73
N LYS A 752 -33.82 9.15 9.02
CA LYS A 752 -34.59 8.30 9.93
C LYS A 752 -36.01 8.25 9.37
N ASN A 753 -36.44 7.06 8.96
CA ASN A 753 -37.86 6.85 8.71
C ASN A 753 -38.58 7.20 10.01
N CYS A 754 -39.49 8.17 9.95
CA CYS A 754 -40.61 8.16 10.89
C CYS A 754 -41.44 6.94 10.48
N GLU A 755 -41.12 5.78 11.03
CA GLU A 755 -42.07 4.68 11.12
C GLU A 755 -43.11 5.00 12.19
#